data_AF-A0A7C7MLY2-F1
#
_entry.id   AF-A0A7C7MLY2-F1
#
_cell.length_a   1.000
_cell.length_b   1.000
_cell.length_c   1.000
_cell.angle_alpha   90.00
_cell.angle_beta   90.00
_cell.angle_gamma   90.00
#
_symmetry.space_group_name_H-M   'P 1'
#
loop_
_entity.id
_entity.type
_entity.pdbx_description
1 polymer ?
#
loop_
_entity_poly.entity_id
_entity_poly.type
_entity_poly.pdbx_seq_one_letter_code
_entity_poly.pdbx_strand_id
1 'polypeptide(L)'
;MPLVNTAAEKPANSETQRETSEAVTTVTAPTLLPLPTPNPSNTPWVQERLDAVVRLYGLSEEGAALVGSLDLRQTRGDPGFFGSYGFKFWAGVGEAKPIGVMHELGHSYWGGFPVEGSPGLSWDVPSGQKLSPALQSYHSDVLAFMAQPPDGFEVLRQRLRNLPKLSSANPEPLIHNLEADMVYNTGGDLALVPPVLRKYWSRFLNQGPFGSWQNAVTWYRSLSRDDRILAGKFLGFEHLDLRPYNFTGRPDLGGVPLASHRELLGREERQRLFDLADQFDLLVGDAQKEENFGFWRGYLRDKVDLHRRHPEYMASLLLQRAPSLAEALEFTVDLISRSPEDQVDRLRGELPKRPILINFLPALENETLLLLFADTAPLPEGATLQATASFVDRLNRFSLVVDRVIAAGRRNHERGAAELVAFLEGAEYAPEEDIKLFFELFGDSHRGTAVGVVRALDKDSFRRSIEVAPFHLRSLLTADELLSQLDIDAQASLEELVLGIVILVEEPSGNFMVDEPYLQAMYRVVADRTFKNPVDMAGVLGQPSFPLEGFIKRHPAAATAVLRSDLETALSMVWQSDAVVSPPARIIYRLMHADPDLASDMIVALDEREETGLVVESLAYFAYDEERSKVVPGLINSLERDGKLLQDLVTKQGPDWLMDRLGEAFLLHGDDGPQDFRARYRSTLNAAVATLGDASVRKELEGVIEKAAGANESGR
;
A
#
# COMPACT_ATOMS: atom_id res chain seq x y z
N MET A 1 -27.58 -13.61 -55.98
CA MET A 1 -27.37 -12.71 -57.14
C MET A 1 -26.01 -12.05 -56.98
N PRO A 2 -24.96 -12.52 -57.67
CA PRO A 2 -23.60 -11.94 -57.63
C PRO A 2 -23.21 -11.21 -58.93
N LEU A 3 -22.17 -10.37 -58.88
CA LEU A 3 -21.28 -9.86 -59.95
C LEU A 3 -20.06 -9.22 -59.21
N VAL A 4 -18.75 -9.43 -59.48
CA VAL A 4 -17.94 -9.85 -60.66
C VAL A 4 -17.90 -8.72 -61.72
N ASN A 5 -16.78 -8.19 -62.28
CA ASN A 5 -15.31 -8.39 -62.26
C ASN A 5 -14.62 -7.01 -62.52
N THR A 6 -13.31 -6.69 -62.61
CA THR A 6 -11.95 -7.31 -62.56
C THR A 6 -10.98 -6.14 -62.18
N ALA A 7 -9.81 -6.23 -61.54
CA ALA A 7 -8.54 -6.96 -61.78
C ALA A 7 -7.69 -6.53 -63.01
N ALA A 8 -6.65 -5.69 -62.77
CA ALA A 8 -5.44 -5.44 -63.60
C ALA A 8 -4.52 -4.43 -62.83
N GLU A 9 -3.19 -4.40 -62.91
CA GLU A 9 -2.17 -5.32 -63.47
C GLU A 9 -0.80 -5.07 -62.78
N LYS A 10 0.15 -6.00 -62.92
CA LYS A 10 1.58 -5.84 -62.51
C LYS A 10 2.47 -5.93 -63.75
N PRO A 11 3.63 -5.25 -63.74
CA PRO A 11 4.88 -5.84 -64.22
C PRO A 11 5.90 -6.01 -63.07
N ALA A 12 7.09 -6.55 -63.37
CA ALA A 12 8.03 -7.06 -62.37
C ALA A 12 9.49 -6.64 -62.58
N ASN A 13 10.25 -6.76 -61.48
CA ASN A 13 11.70 -6.96 -61.33
C ASN A 13 12.71 -6.24 -62.24
N SER A 14 13.64 -5.54 -61.59
CA SER A 14 15.06 -5.50 -61.96
C SER A 14 15.92 -5.55 -60.69
N GLU A 15 17.01 -6.31 -60.70
CA GLU A 15 17.92 -6.50 -59.56
C GLU A 15 19.09 -5.49 -59.57
N THR A 16 20.06 -5.67 -58.64
CA THR A 16 21.33 -4.92 -58.46
C THR A 16 21.19 -3.47 -57.96
N GLN A 17 22.08 -2.93 -57.12
CA GLN A 17 23.38 -3.41 -56.60
C GLN A 17 23.45 -3.36 -55.05
N ARG A 18 24.47 -4.01 -54.46
CA ARG A 18 24.94 -3.69 -53.10
C ARG A 18 25.81 -2.44 -53.16
N GLU A 19 25.56 -1.47 -52.29
CA GLU A 19 26.61 -0.55 -51.81
C GLU A 19 26.73 -0.66 -50.30
N THR A 20 27.95 -0.88 -49.83
CA THR A 20 28.32 -0.77 -48.41
C THR A 20 28.63 0.70 -48.11
N SER A 21 27.94 1.29 -47.14
CA SER A 21 28.27 2.61 -46.63
C SER A 21 28.35 2.56 -45.10
N GLU A 22 29.39 3.16 -44.54
CA GLU A 22 29.75 3.02 -43.13
C GLU A 22 28.84 3.90 -42.26
N ALA A 23 28.07 3.29 -41.36
CA ALA A 23 27.23 4.00 -40.40
C ALA A 23 28.11 4.61 -39.29
N VAL A 24 28.63 5.82 -39.54
CA VAL A 24 29.37 6.61 -38.54
C VAL A 24 28.46 6.88 -37.35
N THR A 25 28.82 6.36 -36.17
CA THR A 25 28.05 6.50 -34.94
C THR A 25 28.16 7.91 -34.35
N THR A 26 27.50 8.89 -34.97
CA THR A 26 27.28 10.20 -34.33
C THR A 26 26.33 10.02 -33.15
N VAL A 27 26.83 10.25 -31.94
CA VAL A 27 26.00 10.36 -30.74
C VAL A 27 25.11 11.59 -30.89
N THR A 28 23.85 11.38 -31.24
CA THR A 28 22.86 12.46 -31.35
C THR A 28 22.64 13.05 -29.97
N ALA A 29 22.86 14.36 -29.83
CA ALA A 29 22.40 15.08 -28.63
C ALA A 29 20.87 14.91 -28.50
N PRO A 30 20.31 14.80 -27.28
CA PRO A 30 18.88 14.59 -27.11
C PRO A 30 18.10 15.73 -27.76
N THR A 31 17.30 15.39 -28.76
CA THR A 31 16.43 16.36 -29.44
C THR A 31 15.43 16.89 -28.45
N LEU A 32 15.56 18.16 -28.06
CA LEU A 32 14.56 18.86 -27.25
C LEU A 32 13.23 18.86 -28.01
N LEU A 33 12.34 17.95 -27.62
CA LEU A 33 10.97 17.92 -28.10
C LEU A 33 10.28 19.20 -27.62
N PRO A 34 9.45 19.86 -28.45
CA PRO A 34 8.67 21.01 -27.99
C PRO A 34 7.77 20.57 -26.82
N LEU A 35 7.75 21.36 -25.75
CA LEU A 35 6.93 21.10 -24.58
C LEU A 35 5.44 20.94 -24.98
N PRO A 36 4.70 19.99 -24.36
CA PRO A 36 3.27 19.84 -24.60
C PRO A 36 2.51 21.16 -24.41
N THR A 37 1.62 21.49 -25.34
CA THR A 37 0.74 22.65 -25.21
C THR A 37 -0.34 22.38 -24.16
N PRO A 38 -0.65 23.31 -23.24
CA PRO A 38 -1.74 23.16 -22.29
C PRO A 38 -3.08 22.85 -22.96
N ASN A 39 -3.90 22.00 -22.35
CA ASN A 39 -5.16 21.58 -22.94
C ASN A 39 -6.15 22.76 -22.94
N PRO A 40 -6.66 23.21 -24.10
CA PRO A 40 -7.58 24.36 -24.18
C PRO A 40 -8.94 24.10 -23.52
N SER A 41 -9.25 22.86 -23.15
CA SER A 41 -10.47 22.46 -22.44
C SER A 41 -10.37 22.64 -20.92
N ASN A 42 -9.16 22.75 -20.37
CA ASN A 42 -8.95 22.83 -18.92
C ASN A 42 -9.48 24.17 -18.40
N THR A 43 -10.51 24.11 -17.55
CA THR A 43 -11.15 25.29 -16.94
C THR A 43 -10.21 25.98 -15.94
N PRO A 44 -10.45 27.24 -15.53
CA PRO A 44 -9.63 27.90 -14.52
C PRO A 44 -9.50 27.11 -13.20
N TRP A 45 -10.58 26.46 -12.74
CA TRP A 45 -10.55 25.57 -11.58
C TRP A 45 -9.55 24.42 -11.79
N VAL A 46 -9.64 23.74 -12.95
CA VAL A 46 -8.73 22.63 -13.31
C VAL A 46 -7.29 23.12 -13.40
N GLN A 47 -7.05 24.23 -14.09
CA GLN A 47 -5.73 24.83 -14.24
C GLN A 47 -5.10 25.05 -12.88
N GLU A 48 -5.80 25.69 -11.93
CA GLU A 48 -5.26 25.89 -10.58
C GLU A 48 -4.96 24.59 -9.82
N ARG A 49 -5.72 23.50 -10.03
CA ARG A 49 -5.46 22.19 -9.38
C ARG A 49 -4.20 21.53 -9.95
N LEU A 50 -4.03 21.55 -11.26
CA LEU A 50 -2.82 21.10 -11.95
C LEU A 50 -1.59 21.88 -11.44
N ASP A 51 -1.73 23.20 -11.40
CA ASP A 51 -0.75 24.16 -10.92
C ASP A 51 -0.44 24.00 -9.41
N ALA A 52 -1.39 23.47 -8.62
CA ALA A 52 -1.19 23.10 -7.22
C ALA A 52 -0.36 21.82 -7.06
N VAL A 53 -0.70 20.72 -7.75
CA VAL A 53 0.09 19.48 -7.64
C VAL A 53 1.50 19.65 -8.20
N VAL A 54 1.68 20.39 -9.30
CA VAL A 54 3.01 20.79 -9.84
C VAL A 54 3.89 21.43 -8.75
N ARG A 55 3.31 22.29 -7.91
CA ARG A 55 4.02 23.00 -6.83
C ARG A 55 4.19 22.20 -5.53
N LEU A 56 3.29 21.27 -5.22
CA LEU A 56 3.40 20.38 -4.03
C LEU A 56 4.46 19.29 -4.24
N TYR A 57 4.56 18.76 -5.46
CA TYR A 57 5.49 17.67 -5.80
C TYR A 57 6.77 18.16 -6.50
N GLY A 58 6.88 19.45 -6.81
CA GLY A 58 8.07 20.04 -7.43
C GLY A 58 8.44 19.37 -8.75
N LEU A 59 7.47 19.18 -9.63
CA LEU A 59 7.64 18.49 -10.92
C LEU A 59 8.64 19.21 -11.84
N SER A 60 9.23 18.50 -12.80
CA SER A 60 10.13 19.10 -13.79
C SER A 60 9.37 20.07 -14.71
N GLU A 61 10.09 20.90 -15.49
CA GLU A 61 9.47 21.75 -16.51
C GLU A 61 8.69 20.93 -17.55
N GLU A 62 9.23 19.77 -17.94
CA GLU A 62 8.57 18.86 -18.89
C GLU A 62 7.34 18.20 -18.25
N GLY A 63 7.46 17.73 -17.01
CA GLY A 63 6.37 17.10 -16.25
C GLY A 63 5.22 18.07 -15.97
N ALA A 64 5.54 19.33 -15.65
CA ALA A 64 4.53 20.39 -15.49
C ALA A 64 3.83 20.71 -16.81
N ALA A 65 4.55 20.77 -17.93
CA ALA A 65 3.95 20.95 -19.26
C ALA A 65 3.06 19.76 -19.67
N LEU A 66 3.50 18.53 -19.40
CA LEU A 66 2.70 17.32 -19.60
C LEU A 66 1.41 17.38 -18.77
N VAL A 67 1.49 17.63 -17.47
CA VAL A 67 0.33 17.77 -16.56
C VAL A 67 -0.63 18.86 -17.05
N GLY A 68 -0.12 20.01 -17.51
CA GLY A 68 -0.92 21.07 -18.13
C GLY A 68 -1.63 20.66 -19.44
N SER A 69 -1.11 19.67 -20.16
CA SER A 69 -1.66 19.17 -21.43
C SER A 69 -2.70 18.04 -21.30
N LEU A 70 -2.87 17.46 -20.10
CA LEU A 70 -3.86 16.41 -19.86
C LEU A 70 -5.29 16.95 -19.81
N ASP A 71 -6.27 16.11 -20.16
CA ASP A 71 -7.71 16.39 -20.09
C ASP A 71 -8.25 16.04 -18.70
N LEU A 72 -7.99 16.92 -17.72
CA LEU A 72 -8.50 16.78 -16.35
C LEU A 72 -9.85 17.52 -16.22
N ARG A 73 -10.85 16.85 -15.64
CA ARG A 73 -12.23 17.36 -15.56
C ARG A 73 -12.75 17.36 -14.12
N GLN A 74 -13.48 18.41 -13.76
CA GLN A 74 -14.23 18.44 -12.50
C GLN A 74 -15.52 17.63 -12.66
N THR A 75 -15.69 16.54 -11.91
CA THR A 75 -16.90 15.72 -11.92
C THR A 75 -17.97 16.37 -11.03
N ARG A 76 -18.62 17.42 -11.55
CA ARG A 76 -19.65 18.16 -10.80
C ARG A 76 -20.86 17.28 -10.49
N GLY A 77 -21.29 17.26 -9.23
CA GLY A 77 -22.39 16.44 -8.74
C GLY A 77 -21.97 15.08 -8.20
N ASP A 78 -20.69 14.70 -8.35
CA ASP A 78 -20.11 13.50 -7.73
C ASP A 78 -18.77 13.84 -7.08
N PRO A 79 -18.76 14.23 -5.78
CA PRO A 79 -17.53 14.59 -5.07
C PRO A 79 -16.69 13.36 -4.70
N GLY A 80 -17.22 12.15 -4.88
CA GLY A 80 -16.52 10.89 -4.66
C GLY A 80 -15.77 10.40 -5.89
N PHE A 81 -16.12 10.89 -7.09
CA PHE A 81 -15.47 10.49 -8.33
C PHE A 81 -13.98 10.85 -8.36
N PHE A 82 -13.15 9.83 -8.34
CA PHE A 82 -11.76 9.88 -8.77
C PHE A 82 -11.60 8.70 -9.75
N GLY A 83 -11.19 9.00 -10.99
CA GLY A 83 -11.03 7.97 -12.00
C GLY A 83 -10.45 8.48 -13.32
N SER A 84 -9.52 7.70 -13.87
CA SER A 84 -8.77 8.01 -15.08
C SER A 84 -8.87 6.89 -16.10
N TYR A 85 -8.95 7.27 -17.38
CA TYR A 85 -8.98 6.33 -18.50
C TYR A 85 -7.59 6.15 -19.15
N GLY A 86 -6.54 6.59 -18.47
CA GLY A 86 -5.14 6.49 -18.91
C GLY A 86 -4.68 7.64 -19.81
N PHE A 87 -3.42 7.55 -20.27
CA PHE A 87 -2.83 8.55 -21.16
C PHE A 87 -3.58 8.66 -22.51
N LYS A 88 -3.63 9.87 -23.08
CA LYS A 88 -4.45 10.28 -24.25
C LYS A 88 -5.97 10.31 -24.01
N PHE A 89 -6.45 9.85 -22.85
CA PHE A 89 -7.85 9.99 -22.43
C PHE A 89 -8.00 11.07 -21.34
N TRP A 90 -9.17 11.14 -20.73
CA TRP A 90 -9.48 12.10 -19.67
C TRP A 90 -9.41 11.48 -18.28
N ALA A 91 -9.23 12.34 -17.28
CA ALA A 91 -9.32 12.01 -15.86
C ALA A 91 -10.40 12.87 -15.19
N GLY A 92 -11.16 12.31 -14.26
CA GLY A 92 -12.20 12.99 -13.50
C GLY A 92 -11.85 13.11 -12.02
N VAL A 93 -12.12 14.28 -11.44
CA VAL A 93 -11.91 14.56 -10.01
C VAL A 93 -13.11 15.32 -9.43
N GLY A 94 -13.70 14.79 -8.35
CA GLY A 94 -14.89 15.34 -7.71
C GLY A 94 -14.62 16.55 -6.80
N GLU A 95 -13.47 16.57 -6.12
CA GLU A 95 -13.07 17.65 -5.21
C GLU A 95 -11.60 18.07 -5.33
N ALA A 96 -11.27 19.29 -4.89
CA ALA A 96 -9.91 19.83 -4.83
C ALA A 96 -9.03 19.18 -3.73
N LYS A 97 -8.78 17.86 -3.83
CA LYS A 97 -7.94 17.06 -2.92
C LYS A 97 -6.63 16.65 -3.61
N PRO A 98 -5.48 17.27 -3.30
CA PRO A 98 -4.24 17.09 -4.07
C PRO A 98 -3.74 15.66 -4.23
N ILE A 99 -3.95 14.79 -3.25
CA ILE A 99 -3.57 13.36 -3.34
C ILE A 99 -4.39 12.66 -4.43
N GLY A 100 -5.72 12.83 -4.42
CA GLY A 100 -6.60 12.22 -5.43
C GLY A 100 -6.36 12.81 -6.83
N VAL A 101 -6.12 14.12 -6.92
CA VAL A 101 -5.72 14.77 -8.18
C VAL A 101 -4.40 14.18 -8.71
N MET A 102 -3.40 13.96 -7.85
CA MET A 102 -2.11 13.37 -8.26
C MET A 102 -2.24 11.89 -8.64
N HIS A 103 -3.06 11.11 -7.92
CA HIS A 103 -3.34 9.70 -8.22
C HIS A 103 -3.88 9.53 -9.65
N GLU A 104 -4.91 10.30 -10.02
CA GLU A 104 -5.50 10.23 -11.38
C GLU A 104 -4.56 10.71 -12.48
N LEU A 105 -3.71 11.70 -12.18
CA LEU A 105 -2.66 12.15 -13.09
C LEU A 105 -1.53 11.13 -13.23
N GLY A 106 -1.30 10.27 -12.23
CA GLY A 106 -0.40 9.12 -12.31
C GLY A 106 -0.87 8.11 -13.36
N HIS A 107 -2.15 7.71 -13.35
CA HIS A 107 -2.75 6.90 -14.41
C HIS A 107 -2.65 7.56 -15.80
N SER A 108 -2.83 8.87 -15.87
CA SER A 108 -2.71 9.64 -17.12
C SER A 108 -1.27 9.91 -17.58
N TYR A 109 -0.25 9.56 -16.79
CA TYR A 109 1.17 9.79 -17.14
C TYR A 109 1.68 8.88 -18.25
N TRP A 110 1.18 7.64 -18.31
CA TRP A 110 1.78 6.49 -19.01
C TRP A 110 1.80 6.61 -20.53
N GLY A 111 2.77 7.38 -21.02
CA GLY A 111 3.06 7.62 -22.43
C GLY A 111 3.41 9.06 -22.79
N GLY A 112 3.39 9.98 -21.82
CA GLY A 112 3.81 11.37 -22.01
C GLY A 112 5.29 11.53 -22.41
N PHE A 113 6.15 10.56 -22.08
CA PHE A 113 7.57 10.54 -22.44
C PHE A 113 8.05 9.15 -22.90
N PRO A 114 9.05 9.07 -23.81
CA PRO A 114 9.75 7.82 -24.08
C PRO A 114 10.53 7.35 -22.83
N VAL A 115 10.67 6.03 -22.67
CA VAL A 115 11.48 5.43 -21.59
C VAL A 115 12.96 5.76 -21.82
N GLU A 116 13.62 6.30 -20.79
CA GLU A 116 15.03 6.68 -20.90
C GLU A 116 15.92 5.44 -21.14
N GLY A 117 16.93 5.57 -22.01
CA GLY A 117 17.77 4.46 -22.46
C GLY A 117 17.08 3.43 -23.37
N SER A 118 15.74 3.41 -23.42
CA SER A 118 14.94 2.39 -24.14
C SER A 118 13.99 2.99 -25.19
N PRO A 119 14.48 3.74 -26.20
CA PRO A 119 13.65 4.43 -27.19
C PRO A 119 12.86 3.50 -28.14
N GLY A 120 13.09 2.19 -28.08
CA GLY A 120 12.31 1.19 -28.82
C GLY A 120 11.02 0.73 -28.11
N LEU A 121 10.83 1.07 -26.84
CA LEU A 121 9.60 0.72 -26.09
C LEU A 121 8.47 1.68 -26.48
N SER A 122 7.39 1.11 -27.04
CA SER A 122 6.17 1.87 -27.37
C SER A 122 5.15 1.86 -26.23
N TRP A 123 4.47 2.98 -26.07
CA TRP A 123 3.32 3.16 -25.18
C TRP A 123 1.98 2.83 -25.84
N ASP A 124 1.93 2.64 -27.16
CA ASP A 124 0.71 2.23 -27.85
C ASP A 124 0.42 0.74 -27.63
N VAL A 125 -0.83 0.41 -27.29
CA VAL A 125 -1.27 -0.96 -27.02
C VAL A 125 -1.47 -1.74 -28.34
N PRO A 126 -0.78 -2.86 -28.57
CA PRO A 126 -0.96 -3.67 -29.77
C PRO A 126 -2.36 -4.30 -29.84
N SER A 127 -2.91 -4.46 -31.05
CA SER A 127 -4.23 -5.07 -31.25
C SER A 127 -4.32 -6.46 -30.60
N GLY A 128 -5.30 -6.63 -29.71
CA GLY A 128 -5.51 -7.88 -28.96
C GLY A 128 -4.70 -8.02 -27.66
N GLN A 129 -3.83 -7.06 -27.32
CA GLN A 129 -3.15 -7.01 -26.02
C GLN A 129 -3.89 -6.10 -25.02
N LYS A 130 -3.64 -6.29 -23.72
CA LYS A 130 -4.18 -5.43 -22.64
C LYS A 130 -3.29 -4.23 -22.30
N LEU A 131 -1.98 -4.36 -22.51
CA LEU A 131 -0.94 -3.43 -22.09
C LEU A 131 -0.01 -3.15 -23.27
N SER A 132 0.64 -1.98 -23.29
CA SER A 132 1.69 -1.67 -24.26
C SER A 132 3.04 -2.24 -23.82
N PRO A 133 4.01 -2.42 -24.74
CA PRO A 133 5.35 -2.92 -24.40
C PRO A 133 6.05 -2.13 -23.29
N ALA A 134 5.86 -0.81 -23.22
CA ALA A 134 6.41 0.03 -22.17
C ALA A 134 5.77 -0.21 -20.79
N LEU A 135 4.44 -0.43 -20.69
CA LEU A 135 3.81 -0.84 -19.44
C LEU A 135 4.24 -2.27 -19.03
N GLN A 136 4.34 -3.19 -19.98
CA GLN A 136 4.81 -4.56 -19.69
C GLN A 136 6.25 -4.54 -19.12
N SER A 137 7.11 -3.68 -19.67
CA SER A 137 8.46 -3.42 -19.14
C SER A 137 8.41 -2.79 -17.73
N TYR A 138 7.53 -1.81 -17.50
CA TYR A 138 7.36 -1.21 -16.17
C TYR A 138 6.92 -2.23 -15.12
N HIS A 139 5.95 -3.09 -15.44
CA HIS A 139 5.49 -4.16 -14.54
C HIS A 139 6.62 -5.15 -14.21
N SER A 140 7.42 -5.52 -15.21
CA SER A 140 8.60 -6.37 -15.00
C SER A 140 9.65 -5.72 -14.09
N ASP A 141 9.94 -4.43 -14.29
CA ASP A 141 10.89 -3.69 -13.45
C ASP A 141 10.37 -3.46 -12.02
N VAL A 142 9.04 -3.34 -11.83
CA VAL A 142 8.40 -3.27 -10.52
C VAL A 142 8.54 -4.59 -9.75
N LEU A 143 8.34 -5.73 -10.42
CA LEU A 143 8.55 -7.05 -9.81
C LEU A 143 10.03 -7.29 -9.50
N ALA A 144 10.94 -6.90 -10.41
CA ALA A 144 12.38 -6.95 -10.17
C ALA A 144 12.80 -6.07 -8.98
N PHE A 145 12.22 -4.87 -8.82
CA PHE A 145 12.43 -4.03 -7.64
C PHE A 145 11.96 -4.74 -6.35
N MET A 146 10.84 -5.45 -6.36
CA MET A 146 10.34 -6.16 -5.17
C MET A 146 11.16 -7.40 -4.79
N ALA A 147 11.79 -8.06 -5.78
CA ALA A 147 12.72 -9.17 -5.55
C ALA A 147 14.04 -8.72 -4.91
N GLN A 148 14.61 -7.59 -5.37
CA GLN A 148 15.95 -7.10 -5.02
C GLN A 148 16.36 -7.20 -3.53
N PRO A 149 17.67 -7.39 -3.25
CA PRO A 149 18.23 -7.35 -1.91
C PRO A 149 17.78 -6.13 -1.10
N PRO A 150 17.64 -6.22 0.23
CA PRO A 150 17.18 -5.11 1.05
C PRO A 150 18.29 -4.06 1.11
N ASP A 151 18.01 -2.86 0.62
CA ASP A 151 18.96 -1.75 0.47
C ASP A 151 18.38 -0.47 1.11
N GLY A 152 18.83 0.72 0.67
CA GLY A 152 18.27 2.02 1.10
C GLY A 152 16.78 2.25 0.75
N PHE A 153 16.20 1.47 -0.16
CA PHE A 153 14.80 1.52 -0.60
C PHE A 153 13.91 0.47 0.10
N GLU A 154 14.43 -0.34 1.03
CA GLU A 154 13.62 -1.32 1.79
C GLU A 154 12.49 -0.64 2.60
N VAL A 155 12.61 0.65 2.93
CA VAL A 155 11.51 1.48 3.49
C VAL A 155 10.28 1.48 2.56
N LEU A 156 10.49 1.67 1.25
CA LEU A 156 9.43 1.63 0.25
C LEU A 156 8.97 0.19 0.00
N ARG A 157 9.89 -0.76 -0.20
CA ARG A 157 9.50 -2.17 -0.39
C ARG A 157 8.68 -2.72 0.78
N GLN A 158 8.97 -2.33 2.02
CA GLN A 158 8.18 -2.74 3.19
C GLN A 158 6.75 -2.16 3.16
N ARG A 159 6.56 -0.90 2.75
CA ARG A 159 5.20 -0.37 2.55
C ARG A 159 4.44 -1.15 1.48
N LEU A 160 5.10 -1.47 0.36
CA LEU A 160 4.48 -2.21 -0.74
C LEU A 160 4.12 -3.65 -0.35
N ARG A 161 5.00 -4.37 0.36
CA ARG A 161 4.72 -5.71 0.91
C ARG A 161 3.61 -5.72 1.97
N ASN A 162 3.25 -4.55 2.51
CA ASN A 162 2.16 -4.37 3.47
C ASN A 162 0.83 -3.93 2.81
N LEU A 163 0.73 -3.88 1.48
CA LEU A 163 -0.52 -3.58 0.78
C LEU A 163 -1.53 -4.74 0.95
N PRO A 164 -2.83 -4.44 1.20
CA PRO A 164 -3.82 -5.47 1.44
C PRO A 164 -4.10 -6.32 0.19
N LYS A 165 -4.31 -7.62 0.41
CA LYS A 165 -4.57 -8.64 -0.63
C LYS A 165 -3.51 -8.71 -1.76
N LEU A 166 -2.30 -8.20 -1.53
CA LEU A 166 -1.15 -8.37 -2.44
C LEU A 166 -0.58 -9.79 -2.35
N SER A 167 -0.33 -10.41 -3.50
CA SER A 167 0.47 -11.63 -3.64
C SER A 167 1.03 -11.76 -5.05
N SER A 168 1.84 -12.78 -5.30
CA SER A 168 2.24 -13.22 -6.63
C SER A 168 1.05 -13.66 -7.50
N ALA A 169 -0.04 -14.15 -6.89
CA ALA A 169 -1.29 -14.47 -7.58
C ALA A 169 -2.17 -13.23 -7.83
N ASN A 170 -2.05 -12.18 -7.00
CA ASN A 170 -2.71 -10.90 -7.17
C ASN A 170 -1.71 -9.72 -7.03
N PRO A 171 -0.94 -9.42 -8.09
CA PRO A 171 0.03 -8.31 -8.07
C PRO A 171 -0.63 -6.94 -8.27
N GLU A 172 -1.94 -6.88 -8.54
CA GLU A 172 -2.66 -5.64 -8.88
C GLU A 172 -2.47 -4.50 -7.85
N PRO A 173 -2.54 -4.72 -6.52
CA PRO A 173 -2.37 -3.64 -5.55
C PRO A 173 -1.00 -2.97 -5.61
N LEU A 174 0.06 -3.75 -5.90
CA LEU A 174 1.43 -3.26 -6.09
C LEU A 174 1.56 -2.47 -7.39
N ILE A 175 1.03 -3.00 -8.49
CA ILE A 175 1.09 -2.35 -9.81
C ILE A 175 0.32 -1.03 -9.76
N HIS A 176 -0.94 -1.05 -9.31
CA HIS A 176 -1.79 0.14 -9.19
C HIS A 176 -1.15 1.22 -8.30
N ASN A 177 -0.64 0.87 -7.12
CA ASN A 177 0.00 1.84 -6.23
C ASN A 177 1.30 2.44 -6.82
N LEU A 178 2.04 1.71 -7.64
CA LEU A 178 3.22 2.26 -8.32
C LEU A 178 2.92 2.93 -9.66
N GLU A 179 1.76 2.69 -10.27
CA GLU A 179 1.29 3.45 -11.43
C GLU A 179 0.71 4.82 -11.03
N ALA A 180 -0.08 4.86 -9.95
CA ALA A 180 -0.78 6.06 -9.52
C ALA A 180 -0.02 6.87 -8.45
N ASP A 181 0.42 6.20 -7.38
CA ASP A 181 0.87 6.86 -6.15
C ASP A 181 2.40 7.03 -6.06
N MET A 182 3.20 6.63 -7.05
CA MET A 182 4.67 6.77 -6.99
C MET A 182 5.11 8.18 -6.54
N VAL A 183 4.46 9.22 -7.09
CA VAL A 183 4.73 10.63 -6.78
C VAL A 183 4.32 11.01 -5.35
N TYR A 184 3.21 10.46 -4.84
CA TYR A 184 2.76 10.60 -3.44
C TYR A 184 3.65 9.80 -2.47
N ASN A 185 4.16 8.66 -2.92
CA ASN A 185 5.03 7.76 -2.18
C ASN A 185 6.44 8.35 -1.99
N THR A 186 6.96 9.09 -2.97
CA THR A 186 8.28 9.77 -2.91
C THR A 186 8.19 11.25 -2.55
N GLY A 187 7.01 11.86 -2.55
CA GLY A 187 6.87 13.31 -2.43
C GLY A 187 7.40 14.08 -3.64
N GLY A 188 7.41 13.45 -4.82
CA GLY A 188 7.97 13.99 -6.06
C GLY A 188 9.50 13.92 -6.17
N ASP A 189 10.19 13.31 -5.21
CA ASP A 189 11.65 13.17 -5.20
C ASP A 189 12.12 11.98 -6.06
N LEU A 190 12.79 12.25 -7.19
CA LEU A 190 13.31 11.23 -8.10
C LEU A 190 14.42 10.37 -7.48
N ALA A 191 15.16 10.88 -6.48
CA ALA A 191 16.18 10.09 -5.80
C ALA A 191 15.55 9.04 -4.87
N LEU A 192 14.34 9.28 -4.35
CA LEU A 192 13.55 8.26 -3.63
C LEU A 192 12.88 7.22 -4.54
N VAL A 193 12.74 7.49 -5.85
CA VAL A 193 12.31 6.48 -6.84
C VAL A 193 13.42 5.41 -6.98
N PRO A 194 13.09 4.10 -6.94
CA PRO A 194 14.05 3.02 -7.09
C PRO A 194 14.84 3.10 -8.41
N PRO A 195 16.17 2.81 -8.43
CA PRO A 195 17.01 3.02 -9.60
C PRO A 195 16.47 2.41 -10.91
N VAL A 196 16.01 1.16 -10.86
CA VAL A 196 15.45 0.43 -12.03
C VAL A 196 14.18 1.10 -12.59
N LEU A 197 13.44 1.84 -11.76
CA LEU A 197 12.22 2.57 -12.15
C LEU A 197 12.50 4.01 -12.59
N ARG A 198 13.66 4.60 -12.29
CA ARG A 198 13.95 6.01 -12.61
C ARG A 198 13.86 6.34 -14.10
N LYS A 199 14.19 5.38 -14.98
CA LYS A 199 14.08 5.50 -16.44
C LYS A 199 12.66 5.78 -16.96
N TYR A 200 11.63 5.56 -16.14
CA TYR A 200 10.23 5.90 -16.44
C TYR A 200 9.80 7.26 -15.86
N TRP A 201 10.52 7.82 -14.87
CA TRP A 201 10.11 9.00 -14.10
C TRP A 201 11.06 10.20 -14.22
N SER A 202 12.25 10.02 -14.80
CA SER A 202 13.33 11.01 -14.86
C SER A 202 12.99 12.31 -15.59
N ARG A 203 12.07 12.26 -16.56
CA ARG A 203 11.55 13.43 -17.26
C ARG A 203 10.37 14.09 -16.55
N PHE A 204 9.73 13.43 -15.58
CA PHE A 204 8.57 13.96 -14.84
C PHE A 204 8.97 14.60 -13.51
N LEU A 205 9.92 14.00 -12.79
CA LEU A 205 10.32 14.40 -11.45
C LEU A 205 11.70 15.06 -11.42
N ASN A 206 11.88 16.04 -10.54
CA ASN A 206 13.19 16.57 -10.20
C ASN A 206 13.90 15.67 -9.15
N GLN A 207 15.19 15.88 -8.92
CA GLN A 207 15.98 15.18 -7.89
C GLN A 207 15.50 15.40 -6.44
N GLY A 208 14.51 16.27 -6.23
CA GLY A 208 13.81 16.47 -4.95
C GLY A 208 14.64 17.11 -3.84
N PRO A 209 14.06 17.25 -2.64
CA PRO A 209 14.69 17.89 -1.48
C PRO A 209 15.30 16.93 -0.47
N PHE A 210 15.18 15.60 -0.67
CA PHE A 210 15.62 14.58 0.29
C PHE A 210 16.87 13.83 -0.15
N GLY A 211 16.96 13.46 -1.43
CA GLY A 211 18.12 12.75 -2.00
C GLY A 211 18.33 11.29 -1.53
N SER A 212 17.79 10.91 -0.36
CA SER A 212 17.83 9.55 0.17
C SER A 212 16.68 9.29 1.17
N TRP A 213 16.25 8.03 1.26
CA TRP A 213 15.20 7.61 2.21
C TRP A 213 15.58 7.87 3.67
N GLN A 214 16.88 7.79 4.00
CA GLN A 214 17.40 8.17 5.31
C GLN A 214 17.13 9.66 5.63
N ASN A 215 17.46 10.57 4.72
CA ASN A 215 17.17 12.00 4.89
C ASN A 215 15.66 12.26 4.99
N ALA A 216 14.87 11.64 4.09
CA ALA A 216 13.43 11.82 4.01
C ALA A 216 12.71 11.41 5.32
N VAL A 217 13.05 10.23 5.84
CA VAL A 217 12.50 9.72 7.11
C VAL A 217 13.00 10.51 8.32
N THR A 218 14.27 10.95 8.32
CA THR A 218 14.83 11.77 9.40
C THR A 218 14.15 13.14 9.47
N TRP A 219 13.94 13.78 8.32
CA TRP A 219 13.17 15.02 8.21
C TRP A 219 11.74 14.83 8.73
N TYR A 220 10.99 13.85 8.21
CA TYR A 220 9.58 13.63 8.59
C TYR A 220 9.40 13.31 10.07
N ARG A 221 10.32 12.55 10.68
CA ARG A 221 10.35 12.29 12.12
C ARG A 221 10.65 13.55 12.97
N SER A 222 11.44 14.49 12.44
CA SER A 222 11.79 15.74 13.14
C SER A 222 10.64 16.76 13.21
N LEU A 223 9.64 16.63 12.32
CA LEU A 223 8.47 17.50 12.26
C LEU A 223 7.63 17.44 13.55
N SER A 224 6.96 18.55 13.87
CA SER A 224 5.92 18.58 14.91
C SER A 224 4.73 17.70 14.54
N ARG A 225 3.79 17.47 15.48
CA ARG A 225 2.54 16.75 15.20
C ARG A 225 1.75 17.44 14.08
N ASP A 226 1.60 18.75 14.17
CA ASP A 226 0.78 19.55 13.26
C ASP A 226 1.44 19.67 11.88
N ASP A 227 2.78 19.66 11.83
CA ASP A 227 3.54 19.65 10.58
C ASP A 227 3.52 18.27 9.89
N ARG A 228 3.44 17.16 10.65
CA ARG A 228 3.19 15.84 10.07
C ARG A 228 1.77 15.72 9.51
N ILE A 229 0.78 16.24 10.24
CA ILE A 229 -0.62 16.33 9.76
C ILE A 229 -0.74 17.25 8.52
N LEU A 230 0.11 18.27 8.40
CA LEU A 230 0.20 19.06 7.17
C LEU A 230 0.87 18.27 6.04
N ALA A 231 1.98 17.56 6.31
CA ALA A 231 2.70 16.77 5.33
C ALA A 231 1.84 15.62 4.76
N GLY A 232 1.09 14.90 5.60
CA GLY A 232 0.20 13.79 5.20
C GLY A 232 -0.80 14.15 4.10
N LYS A 233 -1.19 15.43 3.99
CA LYS A 233 -2.09 15.97 2.95
C LYS A 233 -1.49 15.98 1.53
N PHE A 234 -0.20 15.70 1.38
CA PHE A 234 0.47 15.55 0.08
C PHE A 234 1.61 14.51 0.07
N LEU A 235 1.93 13.84 1.20
CA LEU A 235 3.07 12.94 1.31
C LEU A 235 2.70 11.64 2.04
N GLY A 236 2.83 10.50 1.38
CA GLY A 236 2.43 9.17 1.89
C GLY A 236 3.33 8.56 2.97
N PHE A 237 4.07 9.38 3.73
CA PHE A 237 5.02 8.91 4.74
C PHE A 237 4.36 8.44 6.03
N GLU A 238 3.10 8.80 6.26
CA GLU A 238 2.30 8.24 7.37
C GLU A 238 1.93 6.76 7.18
N HIS A 239 1.97 6.27 5.94
CA HIS A 239 1.73 4.85 5.59
C HIS A 239 2.99 3.97 5.66
N LEU A 240 4.13 4.53 6.07
CA LEU A 240 5.38 3.81 6.20
C LEU A 240 5.49 3.20 7.61
N ASP A 241 5.81 1.90 7.72
CA ASP A 241 6.27 1.35 8.99
C ASP A 241 7.70 1.84 9.28
N LEU A 242 7.79 3.02 9.87
CA LEU A 242 9.06 3.63 10.24
C LEU A 242 9.70 2.98 11.48
N ARG A 243 9.04 2.08 12.21
CA ARG A 243 9.51 1.58 13.52
C ARG A 243 10.90 0.92 13.47
N PRO A 244 11.26 0.10 12.45
CA PRO A 244 12.59 -0.51 12.35
C PRO A 244 13.72 0.49 12.06
N TYR A 245 13.41 1.64 11.45
CA TYR A 245 14.38 2.57 10.87
C TYR A 245 14.74 3.67 11.86
N ASN A 246 15.73 3.42 12.72
CA ASN A 246 16.16 4.40 13.71
C ASN A 246 17.30 5.29 13.21
N PHE A 247 17.07 6.00 12.10
CA PHE A 247 18.02 7.00 11.60
C PHE A 247 18.25 8.11 12.65
N THR A 248 19.45 8.17 13.21
CA THR A 248 19.86 9.17 14.20
C THR A 248 20.72 10.26 13.57
N GLY A 249 20.34 11.53 13.75
CA GLY A 249 21.11 12.66 13.28
C GLY A 249 20.24 13.90 13.06
N ARG A 250 20.76 14.85 12.29
CA ARG A 250 19.94 15.78 11.50
C ARG A 250 19.94 15.27 10.05
N PRO A 251 18.91 15.56 9.24
CA PRO A 251 19.00 15.28 7.81
C PRO A 251 20.06 16.20 7.19
N ASP A 252 20.82 15.69 6.23
CA ASP A 252 21.87 16.47 5.54
C ASP A 252 21.28 17.52 4.58
N LEU A 253 20.01 17.36 4.21
CA LEU A 253 19.23 18.29 3.39
C LEU A 253 18.00 18.80 4.16
N GLY A 254 17.55 20.00 3.81
CA GLY A 254 16.48 20.70 4.54
C GLY A 254 15.07 20.11 4.41
N GLY A 255 14.85 19.18 3.47
CA GLY A 255 13.52 18.65 3.16
C GLY A 255 12.55 19.70 2.61
N VAL A 256 11.25 19.44 2.71
CA VAL A 256 10.21 20.28 2.08
C VAL A 256 9.94 21.57 2.87
N PRO A 257 9.95 22.77 2.24
CA PRO A 257 9.55 24.02 2.86
C PRO A 257 8.03 24.09 3.15
N LEU A 258 7.61 23.58 4.31
CA LEU A 258 6.19 23.48 4.69
C LEU A 258 5.44 24.82 4.77
N ALA A 259 6.12 25.97 4.83
CA ALA A 259 5.49 27.28 4.88
C ALA A 259 4.69 27.62 3.62
N SER A 260 5.28 27.43 2.43
CA SER A 260 4.59 27.65 1.14
C SER A 260 3.50 26.60 0.90
N HIS A 261 3.75 25.36 1.33
CA HIS A 261 2.79 24.26 1.25
C HIS A 261 1.56 24.55 2.12
N ARG A 262 1.72 25.19 3.29
CA ARG A 262 0.59 25.57 4.16
C ARG A 262 -0.34 26.59 3.50
N GLU A 263 0.19 27.58 2.79
CA GLU A 263 -0.63 28.55 2.05
C GLU A 263 -1.35 27.88 0.87
N LEU A 264 -0.63 27.06 0.11
CA LEU A 264 -1.17 26.33 -1.04
C LEU A 264 -2.29 25.37 -0.61
N LEU A 265 -2.02 24.47 0.34
CA LEU A 265 -3.03 23.57 0.94
C LEU A 265 -4.20 24.37 1.54
N GLY A 266 -3.95 25.53 2.15
CA GLY A 266 -5.00 26.43 2.62
C GLY A 266 -5.94 26.94 1.52
N ARG A 267 -5.49 27.04 0.26
CA ARG A 267 -6.37 27.31 -0.89
C ARG A 267 -7.17 26.09 -1.30
N GLU A 268 -6.56 24.90 -1.37
CA GLU A 268 -7.26 23.63 -1.64
C GLU A 268 -8.39 23.37 -0.62
N GLU A 269 -8.09 23.61 0.65
CA GLU A 269 -9.01 23.49 1.77
C GLU A 269 -10.23 24.42 1.64
N ARG A 270 -10.01 25.67 1.22
CA ARG A 270 -11.10 26.61 0.92
C ARG A 270 -11.84 26.23 -0.36
N GLN A 271 -11.14 25.79 -1.40
CA GLN A 271 -11.78 25.33 -2.63
C GLN A 271 -12.74 24.16 -2.37
N ARG A 272 -12.40 23.22 -1.48
CA ARG A 272 -13.31 22.12 -1.09
C ARG A 272 -14.53 22.56 -0.26
N LEU A 273 -14.49 23.73 0.38
CA LEU A 273 -15.69 24.37 0.95
C LEU A 273 -16.52 25.10 -0.12
N PHE A 274 -15.87 25.74 -1.09
CA PHE A 274 -16.55 26.33 -2.25
C PHE A 274 -17.25 25.25 -3.09
N ASP A 275 -16.57 24.15 -3.40
CA ASP A 275 -17.09 23.04 -4.19
C ASP A 275 -18.36 22.46 -3.56
N LEU A 276 -18.42 22.32 -2.21
CA LEU A 276 -19.64 21.97 -1.50
C LEU A 276 -20.78 22.96 -1.77
N ALA A 277 -20.53 24.26 -1.62
CA ALA A 277 -21.57 25.29 -1.71
C ALA A 277 -22.06 25.56 -3.14
N ASP A 278 -21.19 25.38 -4.13
CA ASP A 278 -21.44 25.56 -5.56
C ASP A 278 -22.11 24.32 -6.20
N GLN A 279 -21.93 23.14 -5.60
CA GLN A 279 -22.52 21.89 -6.09
C GLN A 279 -23.66 21.36 -5.21
N PHE A 280 -23.94 21.93 -4.03
CA PHE A 280 -24.91 21.41 -3.06
C PHE A 280 -26.26 20.97 -3.67
N ASP A 281 -26.84 21.80 -4.53
CA ASP A 281 -28.14 21.54 -5.17
C ASP A 281 -28.10 20.43 -6.25
N LEU A 282 -26.91 20.01 -6.70
CA LEU A 282 -26.73 18.82 -7.55
C LEU A 282 -26.66 17.53 -6.72
N LEU A 283 -26.24 17.62 -5.46
CA LEU A 283 -26.11 16.49 -4.53
C LEU A 283 -27.43 16.15 -3.82
N VAL A 284 -28.45 17.02 -3.95
CA VAL A 284 -29.79 16.83 -3.39
C VAL A 284 -30.59 15.83 -4.22
N GLY A 285 -31.38 14.96 -3.56
CA GLY A 285 -32.26 14.02 -4.24
C GLY A 285 -32.71 12.85 -3.36
N ASP A 286 -33.42 11.91 -3.98
CA ASP A 286 -33.95 10.71 -3.31
C ASP A 286 -32.83 9.73 -2.90
N ALA A 287 -33.12 8.89 -1.90
CA ALA A 287 -32.21 7.85 -1.42
C ALA A 287 -31.85 6.83 -2.52
N GLN A 288 -30.56 6.53 -2.67
CA GLN A 288 -30.03 5.52 -3.58
C GLN A 288 -29.53 4.30 -2.78
N LYS A 289 -29.65 3.11 -3.37
CA LYS A 289 -29.23 1.87 -2.68
C LYS A 289 -27.71 1.71 -2.57
N GLU A 290 -26.98 2.32 -3.50
CA GLU A 290 -25.57 2.06 -3.78
C GLU A 290 -24.61 3.06 -3.09
N GLU A 291 -25.12 4.00 -2.28
CA GLU A 291 -24.31 5.01 -1.60
C GLU A 291 -23.24 4.41 -0.69
N ASN A 292 -21.99 4.83 -0.84
CA ASN A 292 -20.91 4.45 0.08
C ASN A 292 -20.98 5.31 1.36
N PHE A 293 -21.35 4.70 2.48
CA PHE A 293 -21.51 5.45 3.74
C PHE A 293 -20.18 5.99 4.28
N GLY A 294 -19.12 5.18 4.25
CA GLY A 294 -17.80 5.57 4.76
C GLY A 294 -17.24 6.81 4.05
N PHE A 295 -17.42 6.87 2.72
CA PHE A 295 -17.11 8.05 1.92
C PHE A 295 -17.89 9.28 2.40
N TRP A 296 -19.23 9.22 2.47
CA TRP A 296 -20.04 10.40 2.79
C TRP A 296 -19.86 10.89 4.23
N ARG A 297 -19.68 9.98 5.19
CA ARG A 297 -19.26 10.31 6.56
C ARG A 297 -17.90 11.02 6.55
N GLY A 298 -16.91 10.47 5.84
CA GLY A 298 -15.58 11.07 5.72
C GLY A 298 -15.59 12.45 5.05
N TYR A 299 -16.33 12.59 3.95
CA TYR A 299 -16.51 13.85 3.21
C TYR A 299 -17.14 14.93 4.08
N LEU A 300 -18.27 14.64 4.75
CA LEU A 300 -18.95 15.62 5.59
C LEU A 300 -18.15 15.97 6.85
N ARG A 301 -17.42 15.01 7.45
CA ARG A 301 -16.46 15.30 8.54
C ARG A 301 -15.32 16.21 8.08
N ASP A 302 -14.75 15.98 6.89
CA ASP A 302 -13.77 16.90 6.31
C ASP A 302 -14.37 18.31 6.11
N LYS A 303 -15.63 18.46 5.68
CA LYS A 303 -16.23 19.81 5.53
C LYS A 303 -16.43 20.52 6.87
N VAL A 304 -16.82 19.79 7.93
CA VAL A 304 -16.91 20.31 9.30
C VAL A 304 -15.54 20.72 9.83
N ASP A 305 -14.51 19.89 9.65
CA ASP A 305 -13.14 20.19 10.07
C ASP A 305 -12.48 21.30 9.23
N LEU A 306 -12.87 21.44 7.96
CA LEU A 306 -12.47 22.57 7.10
C LEU A 306 -13.13 23.87 7.57
N HIS A 307 -14.42 23.86 7.88
CA HIS A 307 -15.11 25.02 8.44
C HIS A 307 -14.48 25.44 9.77
N ARG A 308 -14.19 24.50 10.69
CA ARG A 308 -13.47 24.80 11.95
C ARG A 308 -12.11 25.49 11.74
N ARG A 309 -11.45 25.27 10.58
CA ARG A 309 -10.16 25.89 10.22
C ARG A 309 -10.27 27.18 9.41
N HIS A 310 -11.37 27.39 8.69
CA HIS A 310 -11.61 28.57 7.85
C HIS A 310 -13.04 29.12 8.09
N PRO A 311 -13.43 29.45 9.34
CA PRO A 311 -14.85 29.61 9.73
C PRO A 311 -15.58 30.76 9.03
N GLU A 312 -14.88 31.86 8.75
CA GLU A 312 -15.45 33.00 8.02
C GLU A 312 -15.61 32.72 6.51
N TYR A 313 -14.94 31.70 5.97
CA TYR A 313 -14.85 31.52 4.52
C TYR A 313 -16.18 31.15 3.87
N MET A 314 -16.91 30.17 4.42
CA MET A 314 -18.21 29.77 3.87
C MET A 314 -19.20 30.95 3.88
N ALA A 315 -19.24 31.74 4.95
CA ALA A 315 -20.09 32.92 5.05
C ALA A 315 -19.69 34.06 4.09
N SER A 316 -18.44 34.08 3.60
CA SER A 316 -17.94 35.09 2.66
C SER A 316 -18.31 34.84 1.20
N LEU A 317 -18.81 33.63 0.85
CA LEU A 317 -19.09 33.24 -0.53
C LEU A 317 -20.37 33.89 -1.06
N LEU A 318 -20.28 34.46 -2.27
CA LEU A 318 -21.41 35.04 -3.01
C LEU A 318 -22.26 33.98 -3.73
N LEU A 319 -22.52 32.84 -3.07
CA LEU A 319 -23.30 31.71 -3.56
C LEU A 319 -24.60 31.57 -2.78
N GLN A 320 -25.70 31.23 -3.46
CA GLN A 320 -27.05 31.21 -2.87
C GLN A 320 -27.20 30.29 -1.64
N ARG A 321 -26.47 29.16 -1.60
CA ARG A 321 -26.49 28.20 -0.49
C ARG A 321 -25.49 28.49 0.62
N ALA A 322 -24.49 29.33 0.38
CA ALA A 322 -23.37 29.45 1.30
C ALA A 322 -23.72 30.02 2.69
N PRO A 323 -24.61 31.03 2.86
CA PRO A 323 -25.02 31.49 4.18
C PRO A 323 -25.69 30.40 5.03
N SER A 324 -26.60 29.62 4.43
CA SER A 324 -27.27 28.53 5.15
C SER A 324 -26.36 27.33 5.44
N LEU A 325 -25.36 27.09 4.59
CA LEU A 325 -24.31 26.09 4.86
C LEU A 325 -23.34 26.56 5.94
N ALA A 326 -22.97 27.84 5.98
CA ALA A 326 -22.15 28.41 7.06
C ALA A 326 -22.84 28.25 8.42
N GLU A 327 -24.13 28.63 8.51
CA GLU A 327 -24.91 28.45 9.74
C GLU A 327 -25.07 26.97 10.16
N ALA A 328 -25.15 26.05 9.20
CA ALA A 328 -25.25 24.62 9.48
C ALA A 328 -23.91 24.00 9.94
N LEU A 329 -22.80 24.38 9.30
CA LEU A 329 -21.46 23.95 9.66
C LEU A 329 -21.03 24.53 11.01
N GLU A 330 -21.30 25.81 11.27
CA GLU A 330 -21.01 26.47 12.55
C GLU A 330 -21.76 25.80 13.71
N PHE A 331 -23.06 25.53 13.53
CA PHE A 331 -23.85 24.78 14.51
C PHE A 331 -23.25 23.39 14.74
N THR A 332 -22.86 22.68 13.68
CA THR A 332 -22.27 21.33 13.77
C THR A 332 -20.90 21.33 14.47
N VAL A 333 -20.09 22.38 14.28
CA VAL A 333 -18.80 22.57 14.98
C VAL A 333 -18.99 22.82 16.47
N ASP A 334 -19.98 23.63 16.90
CA ASP A 334 -20.35 23.77 18.32
C ASP A 334 -20.91 22.46 18.88
N LEU A 335 -21.73 21.75 18.11
CA LEU A 335 -22.44 20.54 18.52
C LEU A 335 -21.49 19.40 18.88
N ILE A 336 -20.52 19.09 18.02
CA ILE A 336 -19.58 17.95 18.20
C ILE A 336 -18.71 18.09 19.46
N SER A 337 -18.64 19.27 20.08
CA SER A 337 -17.93 19.50 21.36
C SER A 337 -18.68 19.04 22.63
N ARG A 338 -19.91 18.53 22.48
CA ARG A 338 -20.89 18.30 23.57
C ARG A 338 -21.15 16.80 23.83
N SER A 339 -21.79 16.44 24.95
CA SER A 339 -22.20 15.05 25.19
C SER A 339 -23.26 14.60 24.16
N PRO A 340 -23.38 13.30 23.85
CA PRO A 340 -24.38 12.80 22.90
C PRO A 340 -25.81 13.24 23.23
N GLU A 341 -26.18 13.31 24.51
CA GLU A 341 -27.50 13.76 24.96
C GLU A 341 -27.70 15.27 24.71
N ASP A 342 -26.72 16.11 25.07
CA ASP A 342 -26.71 17.55 24.77
C ASP A 342 -26.80 17.79 23.25
N GLN A 343 -26.16 16.94 22.44
CA GLN A 343 -26.23 17.00 20.98
C GLN A 343 -27.65 16.70 20.48
N VAL A 344 -28.27 15.63 20.98
CA VAL A 344 -29.62 15.20 20.59
C VAL A 344 -30.69 16.22 20.99
N ASP A 345 -30.66 16.76 22.22
CA ASP A 345 -31.64 17.76 22.66
C ASP A 345 -31.53 19.06 21.85
N ARG A 346 -30.31 19.48 21.50
CA ARG A 346 -30.08 20.64 20.61
C ARG A 346 -30.52 20.39 19.18
N LEU A 347 -30.26 19.20 18.63
CA LEU A 347 -30.75 18.81 17.31
C LEU A 347 -32.28 18.81 17.25
N ARG A 348 -32.95 18.20 18.23
CA ARG A 348 -34.42 18.21 18.36
C ARG A 348 -34.98 19.65 18.45
N GLY A 349 -34.27 20.53 19.15
CA GLY A 349 -34.62 21.95 19.27
C GLY A 349 -34.44 22.77 17.99
N GLU A 350 -33.45 22.48 17.14
CA GLU A 350 -33.11 23.30 15.97
C GLU A 350 -33.48 22.69 14.60
N LEU A 351 -33.55 21.37 14.44
CA LEU A 351 -33.95 20.71 13.18
C LEU A 351 -35.27 21.25 12.60
N PRO A 352 -36.36 21.46 13.37
CA PRO A 352 -37.60 22.02 12.85
C PRO A 352 -37.50 23.50 12.43
N LYS A 353 -36.48 24.24 12.91
CA LYS A 353 -36.21 25.64 12.56
C LYS A 353 -35.24 25.76 11.39
N ARG A 354 -34.33 24.79 11.25
CA ARG A 354 -33.19 24.76 10.32
C ARG A 354 -33.12 23.38 9.64
N PRO A 355 -34.07 23.00 8.75
CA PRO A 355 -34.10 21.66 8.16
C PRO A 355 -32.79 21.23 7.46
N ILE A 356 -32.01 22.18 6.94
CA ILE A 356 -30.70 21.94 6.32
C ILE A 356 -29.71 21.18 7.22
N LEU A 357 -29.85 21.27 8.55
CA LEU A 357 -29.03 20.53 9.53
C LEU A 357 -29.08 19.01 9.34
N ILE A 358 -30.16 18.46 8.76
CA ILE A 358 -30.29 17.03 8.49
C ILE A 358 -29.12 16.49 7.65
N ASN A 359 -28.56 17.32 6.75
CA ASN A 359 -27.49 16.98 5.83
C ASN A 359 -26.12 16.82 6.49
N PHE A 360 -25.99 17.22 7.75
CA PHE A 360 -24.75 17.08 8.53
C PHE A 360 -24.84 15.99 9.61
N LEU A 361 -25.98 15.29 9.73
CA LEU A 361 -26.10 14.14 10.62
C LEU A 361 -25.03 13.06 10.37
N PRO A 362 -24.65 12.68 9.12
CA PRO A 362 -23.58 11.68 8.90
C PRO A 362 -22.20 12.08 9.48
N ALA A 363 -21.97 13.37 9.75
CA ALA A 363 -20.71 13.82 10.35
C ALA A 363 -20.61 13.53 11.85
N LEU A 364 -21.74 13.35 12.55
CA LEU A 364 -21.81 13.12 13.99
C LEU A 364 -21.30 11.73 14.37
N GLU A 365 -21.11 11.48 15.68
CA GLU A 365 -20.74 10.15 16.19
C GLU A 365 -21.94 9.20 16.32
N ASN A 366 -21.68 7.90 16.24
CA ASN A 366 -22.70 6.85 16.21
C ASN A 366 -23.61 6.85 17.45
N GLU A 367 -23.07 7.20 18.62
CA GLU A 367 -23.83 7.30 19.88
C GLU A 367 -24.92 8.39 19.80
N THR A 368 -24.58 9.61 19.35
CA THR A 368 -25.54 10.71 19.10
C THR A 368 -26.63 10.28 18.11
N LEU A 369 -26.24 9.56 17.06
CA LEU A 369 -27.14 9.15 15.98
C LEU A 369 -28.15 8.09 16.44
N LEU A 370 -27.72 7.09 17.19
CA LEU A 370 -28.62 6.08 17.75
C LEU A 370 -29.61 6.73 18.74
N LEU A 371 -29.14 7.62 19.62
CA LEU A 371 -29.98 8.37 20.55
C LEU A 371 -30.98 9.32 19.85
N LEU A 372 -30.62 9.89 18.70
CA LEU A 372 -31.51 10.74 17.92
C LEU A 372 -32.68 9.93 17.33
N PHE A 373 -32.40 8.76 16.75
CA PHE A 373 -33.36 7.96 15.99
C PHE A 373 -34.24 7.04 16.86
N ALA A 374 -33.79 6.64 18.05
CA ALA A 374 -34.51 5.72 18.95
C ALA A 374 -35.93 6.19 19.37
N ASP A 375 -36.20 7.50 19.37
CA ASP A 375 -37.50 8.06 19.80
C ASP A 375 -38.60 8.02 18.71
N THR A 376 -38.30 7.54 17.50
CA THR A 376 -39.23 7.49 16.34
C THR A 376 -39.83 8.83 15.89
N ALA A 377 -39.31 9.95 16.40
CA ALA A 377 -39.76 11.29 16.04
C ALA A 377 -39.49 11.58 14.54
N PRO A 378 -40.47 12.10 13.78
CA PRO A 378 -40.27 12.35 12.35
C PRO A 378 -39.23 13.46 12.13
N LEU A 379 -38.24 13.18 11.30
CA LEU A 379 -37.28 14.16 10.81
C LEU A 379 -38.00 15.20 9.90
N PRO A 380 -37.50 16.45 9.84
CA PRO A 380 -38.13 17.49 9.02
C PRO A 380 -38.03 17.16 7.52
N GLU A 381 -39.16 17.24 6.81
CA GLU A 381 -39.21 17.13 5.35
C GLU A 381 -38.48 18.31 4.70
N GLY A 382 -37.65 18.04 3.68
CA GLY A 382 -36.89 19.07 2.97
C GLY A 382 -35.86 18.53 2.00
N ALA A 383 -35.07 19.44 1.41
CA ALA A 383 -33.97 19.11 0.51
C ALA A 383 -32.86 18.38 1.27
N THR A 384 -32.75 17.08 1.01
CA THR A 384 -31.73 16.17 1.56
C THR A 384 -30.71 15.82 0.49
N LEU A 385 -29.43 15.69 0.87
CA LEU A 385 -28.41 15.03 0.05
C LEU A 385 -28.84 13.58 -0.19
N GLN A 386 -28.62 13.02 -1.39
CA GLN A 386 -28.95 11.63 -1.72
C GLN A 386 -28.33 10.64 -0.72
N ALA A 387 -27.07 10.91 -0.35
CA ALA A 387 -26.35 10.27 0.74
C ALA A 387 -27.04 10.35 2.11
N THR A 388 -27.56 11.53 2.47
CA THR A 388 -28.26 11.75 3.75
C THR A 388 -29.60 11.01 3.77
N ALA A 389 -30.36 11.03 2.68
CA ALA A 389 -31.60 10.27 2.57
C ALA A 389 -31.35 8.76 2.70
N SER A 390 -30.29 8.26 2.06
CA SER A 390 -29.88 6.84 2.11
C SER A 390 -29.37 6.43 3.50
N PHE A 391 -28.63 7.32 4.15
CA PHE A 391 -28.18 7.16 5.54
C PHE A 391 -29.34 7.15 6.53
N VAL A 392 -30.34 8.03 6.36
CA VAL A 392 -31.57 8.06 7.16
C VAL A 392 -32.35 6.75 7.00
N ASP A 393 -32.49 6.21 5.79
CA ASP A 393 -33.13 4.89 5.58
C ASP A 393 -32.36 3.76 6.26
N ARG A 394 -31.04 3.67 6.05
CA ARG A 394 -30.18 2.66 6.69
C ARG A 394 -30.19 2.77 8.21
N LEU A 395 -30.16 3.97 8.80
CA LEU A 395 -30.29 4.16 10.25
C LEU A 395 -31.66 3.71 10.78
N ASN A 396 -32.77 4.09 10.12
CA ASN A 396 -34.10 3.61 10.50
C ASN A 396 -34.20 2.07 10.43
N ARG A 397 -33.50 1.45 9.48
CA ARG A 397 -33.44 -0.01 9.32
C ARG A 397 -32.60 -0.71 10.39
N PHE A 398 -31.40 -0.18 10.70
CA PHE A 398 -30.42 -0.86 11.55
C PHE A 398 -30.49 -0.48 13.03
N SER A 399 -30.91 0.73 13.41
CA SER A 399 -31.06 1.14 14.82
C SER A 399 -31.91 0.15 15.63
N LEU A 400 -33.10 -0.20 15.13
CA LEU A 400 -34.00 -1.18 15.75
C LEU A 400 -33.43 -2.61 15.83
N VAL A 401 -32.42 -2.94 15.02
CA VAL A 401 -31.70 -4.23 15.08
C VAL A 401 -30.57 -4.14 16.12
N VAL A 402 -29.76 -3.08 16.07
CA VAL A 402 -28.70 -2.78 17.05
C VAL A 402 -29.27 -2.75 18.47
N ASP A 403 -30.36 -2.00 18.69
CA ASP A 403 -31.03 -1.92 19.99
C ASP A 403 -31.56 -3.29 20.45
N ARG A 404 -32.07 -4.12 19.53
CA ARG A 404 -32.54 -5.47 19.86
C ARG A 404 -31.39 -6.37 20.29
N VAL A 405 -30.30 -6.41 19.51
CA VAL A 405 -29.09 -7.19 19.79
C VAL A 405 -28.44 -6.74 21.09
N ILE A 406 -28.29 -5.43 21.31
CA ILE A 406 -27.71 -4.86 22.53
C ILE A 406 -28.64 -5.08 23.74
N ALA A 407 -29.96 -4.90 23.62
CA ALA A 407 -30.89 -5.18 24.72
C ALA A 407 -30.99 -6.67 25.05
N ALA A 408 -30.88 -7.57 24.06
CA ALA A 408 -30.72 -9.00 24.31
C ALA A 408 -29.39 -9.29 25.02
N GLY A 409 -28.27 -8.78 24.49
CA GLY A 409 -26.93 -8.93 25.03
C GLY A 409 -26.78 -8.45 26.48
N ARG A 410 -27.33 -7.29 26.83
CA ARG A 410 -27.36 -6.74 28.21
C ARG A 410 -28.09 -7.65 29.21
N ARG A 411 -28.91 -8.60 28.76
CA ARG A 411 -29.61 -9.60 29.58
C ARG A 411 -28.92 -10.97 29.54
N ASN A 412 -28.42 -11.38 28.38
CA ASN A 412 -27.50 -12.51 28.18
C ASN A 412 -26.80 -12.34 26.82
N HIS A 413 -25.46 -12.38 26.80
CA HIS A 413 -24.67 -12.28 25.57
C HIS A 413 -25.04 -13.35 24.52
N GLU A 414 -25.32 -14.59 24.93
CA GLU A 414 -25.76 -15.67 24.03
C GLU A 414 -27.04 -15.31 23.26
N ARG A 415 -27.96 -14.56 23.90
CA ARG A 415 -29.20 -14.09 23.27
C ARG A 415 -28.94 -12.93 22.32
N GLY A 416 -27.97 -12.06 22.64
CA GLY A 416 -27.51 -11.05 21.70
C GLY A 416 -26.85 -11.69 20.48
N ALA A 417 -26.05 -12.73 20.67
CA ALA A 417 -25.43 -13.49 19.58
C ALA A 417 -26.48 -14.16 18.69
N ALA A 418 -27.50 -14.81 19.26
CA ALA A 418 -28.59 -15.40 18.49
C ALA A 418 -29.39 -14.36 17.66
N GLU A 419 -29.66 -13.17 18.22
CA GLU A 419 -30.31 -12.07 17.47
C GLU A 419 -29.39 -11.49 16.39
N LEU A 420 -28.07 -11.47 16.61
CA LEU A 420 -27.06 -11.04 15.64
C LEU A 420 -26.95 -12.03 14.47
N VAL A 421 -26.84 -13.33 14.74
CA VAL A 421 -26.82 -14.38 13.70
C VAL A 421 -28.11 -14.33 12.88
N ALA A 422 -29.28 -14.25 13.53
CA ALA A 422 -30.56 -14.17 12.84
C ALA A 422 -30.70 -12.93 11.94
N PHE A 423 -30.03 -11.82 12.28
CA PHE A 423 -29.92 -10.66 11.39
C PHE A 423 -28.97 -10.91 10.21
N LEU A 424 -27.74 -11.40 10.46
CA LEU A 424 -26.73 -11.62 9.43
C LEU A 424 -27.15 -12.68 8.41
N GLU A 425 -27.75 -13.78 8.87
CA GLU A 425 -28.35 -14.80 8.00
C GLU A 425 -29.57 -14.26 7.24
N GLY A 426 -30.43 -13.49 7.91
CA GLY A 426 -31.61 -12.86 7.29
C GLY A 426 -31.28 -11.78 6.26
N ALA A 427 -30.05 -11.24 6.29
CA ALA A 427 -29.48 -10.34 5.28
C ALA A 427 -28.60 -11.08 4.26
N GLU A 428 -28.46 -12.41 4.35
CA GLU A 428 -27.53 -13.22 3.54
C GLU A 428 -26.07 -12.71 3.57
N TYR A 429 -25.68 -12.00 4.64
CA TYR A 429 -24.41 -11.26 4.78
C TYR A 429 -24.18 -10.19 3.68
N ALA A 430 -25.24 -9.65 3.09
CA ALA A 430 -25.17 -8.72 1.96
C ALA A 430 -26.16 -7.52 2.06
N PRO A 431 -25.87 -6.38 1.39
CA PRO A 431 -24.59 -6.03 0.77
C PRO A 431 -23.53 -5.74 1.84
N GLU A 432 -22.26 -5.98 1.50
CA GLU A 432 -21.10 -5.85 2.40
C GLU A 432 -21.05 -4.51 3.16
N GLU A 433 -21.34 -3.39 2.48
CA GLU A 433 -21.37 -2.04 3.08
C GLU A 433 -22.47 -1.85 4.12
N ASP A 434 -23.62 -2.52 3.98
CA ASP A 434 -24.70 -2.49 4.98
C ASP A 434 -24.32 -3.32 6.23
N ILE A 435 -23.60 -4.44 6.04
CA ILE A 435 -23.07 -5.26 7.14
C ILE A 435 -21.95 -4.54 7.89
N LYS A 436 -21.02 -3.88 7.18
CA LYS A 436 -20.00 -2.99 7.77
C LYS A 436 -20.64 -1.88 8.61
N LEU A 437 -21.59 -1.13 8.04
CA LEU A 437 -22.33 -0.08 8.74
C LEU A 437 -23.04 -0.63 9.99
N PHE A 438 -23.68 -1.81 9.90
CA PHE A 438 -24.28 -2.44 11.07
C PHE A 438 -23.24 -2.69 12.17
N PHE A 439 -22.09 -3.29 11.85
CA PHE A 439 -21.04 -3.57 12.85
C PHE A 439 -20.41 -2.30 13.44
N GLU A 440 -20.30 -1.22 12.66
CA GLU A 440 -19.87 0.11 13.14
C GLU A 440 -20.85 0.66 14.19
N LEU A 441 -22.15 0.74 13.85
CA LEU A 441 -23.20 1.21 14.75
C LEU A 441 -23.33 0.35 16.01
N PHE A 442 -23.30 -0.97 15.84
CA PHE A 442 -23.38 -1.95 16.91
C PHE A 442 -22.18 -1.85 17.87
N GLY A 443 -20.98 -1.67 17.32
CA GLY A 443 -19.75 -1.55 18.09
C GLY A 443 -19.73 -0.33 19.01
N ASP A 444 -20.23 0.81 18.52
CA ASP A 444 -20.25 2.06 19.27
C ASP A 444 -21.46 2.17 20.22
N SER A 445 -22.63 1.62 19.86
CA SER A 445 -23.89 1.66 20.64
C SER A 445 -23.71 1.35 22.13
N HIS A 446 -22.98 0.28 22.44
CA HIS A 446 -22.56 -0.04 23.80
C HIS A 446 -21.39 -1.04 23.77
N ARG A 447 -20.19 -0.56 23.45
CA ARG A 447 -18.99 -1.36 23.17
C ARG A 447 -18.77 -2.56 24.10
N GLY A 448 -18.96 -2.40 25.41
CA GLY A 448 -18.81 -3.50 26.38
C GLY A 448 -19.81 -4.66 26.19
N THR A 449 -21.03 -4.37 25.74
CA THR A 449 -22.02 -5.40 25.36
C THR A 449 -21.76 -5.92 23.95
N ALA A 450 -21.38 -5.06 23.00
CA ALA A 450 -21.06 -5.48 21.64
C ALA A 450 -19.94 -6.53 21.64
N VAL A 451 -18.84 -6.26 22.35
CA VAL A 451 -17.73 -7.21 22.57
C VAL A 451 -18.21 -8.48 23.29
N GLY A 452 -19.06 -8.35 24.32
CA GLY A 452 -19.65 -9.49 25.01
C GLY A 452 -20.47 -10.40 24.09
N VAL A 453 -21.23 -9.82 23.17
CA VAL A 453 -22.05 -10.52 22.16
C VAL A 453 -21.20 -11.17 21.07
N VAL A 454 -20.19 -10.47 20.52
CA VAL A 454 -19.29 -11.05 19.51
C VAL A 454 -18.52 -12.25 20.09
N ARG A 455 -18.10 -12.19 21.35
CA ARG A 455 -17.48 -13.32 22.06
C ARG A 455 -18.43 -14.50 22.31
N ALA A 456 -19.74 -14.32 22.14
CA ALA A 456 -20.77 -15.33 22.34
C ALA A 456 -21.37 -15.85 21.03
N LEU A 457 -20.85 -15.41 19.87
CA LEU A 457 -21.09 -16.06 18.58
C LEU A 457 -20.51 -17.48 18.59
N ASP A 458 -21.09 -18.37 17.79
CA ASP A 458 -20.42 -19.58 17.35
C ASP A 458 -19.34 -19.24 16.30
N LYS A 459 -18.39 -20.16 16.12
CA LYS A 459 -17.20 -19.93 15.28
C LYS A 459 -17.52 -19.81 13.80
N ASP A 460 -18.56 -20.47 13.30
CA ASP A 460 -18.88 -20.46 11.88
C ASP A 460 -19.62 -19.17 11.49
N SER A 461 -20.50 -18.68 12.36
CA SER A 461 -21.02 -17.31 12.30
C SER A 461 -19.91 -16.27 12.42
N PHE A 462 -18.91 -16.47 13.30
CA PHE A 462 -17.78 -15.55 13.42
C PHE A 462 -16.90 -15.53 12.16
N ARG A 463 -16.57 -16.69 11.58
CA ARG A 463 -15.82 -16.84 10.31
C ARG A 463 -16.48 -16.05 9.17
N ARG A 464 -17.77 -16.31 8.93
CA ARG A 464 -18.56 -15.57 7.92
C ARG A 464 -18.68 -14.07 8.22
N SER A 465 -18.62 -13.68 9.49
CA SER A 465 -18.66 -12.26 9.88
C SER A 465 -17.33 -11.54 9.65
N ILE A 466 -16.18 -12.22 9.85
CA ILE A 466 -14.86 -11.59 9.63
C ILE A 466 -14.49 -11.49 8.14
N GLU A 467 -15.02 -12.37 7.30
CA GLU A 467 -14.93 -12.28 5.83
C GLU A 467 -15.54 -10.96 5.31
N VAL A 468 -16.66 -10.51 5.88
CA VAL A 468 -17.42 -9.33 5.40
C VAL A 468 -17.10 -8.04 6.18
N ALA A 469 -16.72 -8.16 7.46
CA ALA A 469 -16.40 -7.02 8.33
C ALA A 469 -15.02 -7.11 9.01
N PRO A 470 -13.92 -7.39 8.28
CA PRO A 470 -12.61 -7.74 8.84
C PRO A 470 -12.02 -6.65 9.75
N PHE A 471 -12.24 -5.38 9.42
CA PHE A 471 -11.82 -4.23 10.24
C PHE A 471 -12.63 -4.05 11.52
N HIS A 472 -13.95 -4.26 11.45
CA HIS A 472 -14.84 -4.00 12.60
C HIS A 472 -14.64 -5.02 13.72
N LEU A 473 -14.48 -6.31 13.39
CA LEU A 473 -14.22 -7.34 14.39
C LEU A 473 -12.80 -7.21 14.99
N ARG A 474 -11.79 -6.89 14.17
CA ARG A 474 -10.43 -6.51 14.64
C ARG A 474 -10.41 -5.18 15.43
N SER A 475 -11.47 -4.38 15.37
CA SER A 475 -11.65 -3.16 16.17
C SER A 475 -12.49 -3.37 17.42
N LEU A 476 -13.09 -4.55 17.62
CA LEU A 476 -13.90 -4.90 18.79
C LEU A 476 -13.17 -5.83 19.75
N LEU A 477 -12.67 -6.96 19.25
CA LEU A 477 -11.99 -7.97 20.05
C LEU A 477 -10.53 -7.58 20.35
N THR A 478 -9.91 -8.31 21.28
CA THR A 478 -8.44 -8.37 21.39
C THR A 478 -7.89 -9.50 20.50
N ALA A 479 -6.57 -9.50 20.27
CA ALA A 479 -5.92 -10.53 19.44
C ALA A 479 -6.23 -11.96 19.91
N ASP A 480 -6.06 -12.25 21.21
CA ASP A 480 -6.27 -13.60 21.75
C ASP A 480 -7.75 -14.02 21.76
N GLU A 481 -8.68 -13.06 21.81
CA GLU A 481 -10.12 -13.33 21.69
C GLU A 481 -10.53 -13.66 20.25
N LEU A 482 -10.01 -12.91 19.27
CA LEU A 482 -10.31 -13.13 17.85
C LEU A 482 -9.69 -14.44 17.34
N LEU A 483 -8.46 -14.73 17.75
CA LEU A 483 -7.78 -15.98 17.40
C LEU A 483 -8.52 -17.20 17.96
N SER A 484 -9.04 -17.15 19.18
CA SER A 484 -9.83 -18.25 19.76
C SER A 484 -11.16 -18.48 19.02
N GLN A 485 -11.78 -17.44 18.47
CA GLN A 485 -12.96 -17.58 17.61
C GLN A 485 -12.64 -18.19 16.23
N LEU A 486 -11.39 -18.10 15.77
CA LEU A 486 -10.91 -18.70 14.52
C LEU A 486 -10.31 -20.11 14.68
N ASP A 487 -10.25 -20.68 15.88
CA ASP A 487 -9.48 -21.89 16.23
C ASP A 487 -7.95 -21.76 16.13
N ILE A 488 -7.43 -20.53 16.21
CA ILE A 488 -5.99 -20.28 16.30
C ILE A 488 -5.56 -20.33 17.77
N ASP A 489 -5.62 -21.53 18.37
CA ASP A 489 -5.17 -21.76 19.74
C ASP A 489 -4.33 -23.05 19.92
N ALA A 490 -3.96 -23.35 21.17
CA ALA A 490 -3.08 -24.46 21.51
C ALA A 490 -3.79 -25.83 21.69
N GLN A 491 -5.10 -25.91 21.49
CA GLN A 491 -5.95 -27.11 21.64
C GLN A 491 -6.66 -27.51 20.35
N ALA A 492 -6.93 -26.57 19.44
CA ALA A 492 -7.51 -26.84 18.12
C ALA A 492 -6.75 -27.93 17.33
N SER A 493 -7.45 -28.69 16.48
CA SER A 493 -6.83 -29.61 15.53
C SER A 493 -5.95 -28.88 14.50
N LEU A 494 -5.21 -29.63 13.69
CA LEU A 494 -4.41 -29.04 12.61
C LEU A 494 -5.29 -28.47 11.49
N GLU A 495 -6.42 -29.11 11.20
CA GLU A 495 -7.37 -28.67 10.17
C GLU A 495 -8.06 -27.36 10.58
N GLU A 496 -8.55 -27.27 11.82
CA GLU A 496 -9.16 -26.06 12.37
C GLU A 496 -8.15 -24.89 12.46
N LEU A 497 -6.91 -25.17 12.90
CA LEU A 497 -5.85 -24.15 12.95
C LEU A 497 -5.48 -23.61 11.55
N VAL A 498 -5.36 -24.50 10.55
CA VAL A 498 -5.08 -24.09 9.16
C VAL A 498 -6.21 -23.20 8.63
N LEU A 499 -7.47 -23.62 8.79
CA LEU A 499 -8.63 -22.83 8.37
C LEU A 499 -8.67 -21.45 9.06
N GLY A 500 -8.38 -21.39 10.36
CA GLY A 500 -8.29 -20.13 11.11
C GLY A 500 -7.22 -19.19 10.56
N ILE A 501 -6.03 -19.71 10.29
CA ILE A 501 -4.90 -18.95 9.74
C ILE A 501 -5.23 -18.41 8.34
N VAL A 502 -5.81 -19.25 7.46
CA VAL A 502 -6.26 -18.85 6.12
C VAL A 502 -7.17 -17.62 6.20
N ILE A 503 -8.25 -17.71 7.01
CA ILE A 503 -9.22 -16.62 7.18
C ILE A 503 -8.57 -15.37 7.79
N LEU A 504 -7.63 -15.53 8.73
CA LEU A 504 -6.95 -14.39 9.37
C LEU A 504 -6.06 -13.60 8.40
N VAL A 505 -5.47 -14.26 7.40
CA VAL A 505 -4.49 -13.66 6.47
C VAL A 505 -5.14 -13.21 5.16
N GLU A 506 -6.07 -13.99 4.60
CA GLU A 506 -6.69 -13.70 3.29
C GLU A 506 -7.77 -12.60 3.39
N GLU A 507 -8.33 -12.37 4.59
CA GLU A 507 -9.28 -11.29 4.88
C GLU A 507 -8.70 -10.22 5.83
N PRO A 508 -7.71 -9.42 5.39
CA PRO A 508 -7.09 -8.35 6.17
C PRO A 508 -8.04 -7.16 6.37
N SER A 509 -7.75 -6.32 7.35
CA SER A 509 -8.54 -5.13 7.68
C SER A 509 -8.47 -4.01 6.61
N GLY A 510 -7.67 -4.18 5.55
CA GLY A 510 -7.26 -3.09 4.67
C GLY A 510 -6.18 -2.18 5.28
N ASN A 511 -5.67 -2.48 6.49
CA ASN A 511 -4.68 -1.67 7.19
C ASN A 511 -3.74 -2.53 8.04
N PHE A 512 -2.50 -2.72 7.55
CA PHE A 512 -1.47 -3.49 8.22
C PHE A 512 -1.25 -3.12 9.70
N MET A 513 -1.43 -1.85 10.10
CA MET A 513 -1.25 -1.43 11.49
C MET A 513 -2.36 -1.93 12.43
N VAL A 514 -3.50 -2.34 11.89
CA VAL A 514 -4.61 -3.01 12.59
C VAL A 514 -4.44 -4.53 12.53
N ASP A 515 -3.92 -5.07 11.42
CA ASP A 515 -3.70 -6.52 11.23
C ASP A 515 -2.49 -7.07 12.01
N GLU A 516 -1.39 -6.32 12.13
CA GLU A 516 -0.13 -6.82 12.70
C GLU A 516 -0.25 -7.43 14.12
N PRO A 517 -1.01 -6.85 15.09
CA PRO A 517 -1.16 -7.45 16.41
C PRO A 517 -1.76 -8.87 16.37
N TYR A 518 -2.65 -9.15 15.42
CA TYR A 518 -3.26 -10.46 15.24
C TYR A 518 -2.26 -11.46 14.62
N LEU A 519 -1.50 -11.03 13.61
CA LEU A 519 -0.41 -11.82 13.05
C LEU A 519 0.65 -12.16 14.11
N GLN A 520 1.03 -11.20 14.97
CA GLN A 520 1.96 -11.43 16.07
C GLN A 520 1.44 -12.47 17.09
N ALA A 521 0.15 -12.40 17.46
CA ALA A 521 -0.45 -13.39 18.35
C ALA A 521 -0.55 -14.78 17.70
N MET A 522 -0.82 -14.84 16.39
CA MET A 522 -0.88 -16.08 15.61
C MET A 522 0.49 -16.75 15.55
N TYR A 523 1.56 -15.99 15.27
CA TYR A 523 2.93 -16.50 15.30
C TYR A 523 3.29 -17.09 16.68
N ARG A 524 2.86 -16.46 17.78
CA ARG A 524 3.06 -16.99 19.13
C ARG A 524 2.39 -18.35 19.33
N VAL A 525 1.11 -18.49 18.95
CA VAL A 525 0.38 -19.77 19.05
C VAL A 525 1.05 -20.87 18.22
N VAL A 526 1.46 -20.55 16.99
CA VAL A 526 2.18 -21.47 16.10
C VAL A 526 3.51 -21.90 16.72
N ALA A 527 4.31 -20.97 17.25
CA ALA A 527 5.57 -21.29 17.93
C ALA A 527 5.37 -22.18 19.19
N ASP A 528 4.37 -21.88 20.02
CA ASP A 528 4.04 -22.65 21.23
C ASP A 528 3.48 -24.06 20.92
N ARG A 529 3.04 -24.32 19.69
CA ARG A 529 2.72 -25.67 19.17
C ARG A 529 3.95 -26.36 18.59
N THR A 530 4.76 -25.64 17.80
CA THR A 530 6.01 -26.14 17.22
C THR A 530 6.96 -26.74 18.26
N PHE A 531 7.13 -26.09 19.43
CA PHE A 531 7.99 -26.63 20.49
C PHE A 531 7.46 -27.92 21.16
N LYS A 532 6.23 -28.36 20.83
CA LYS A 532 5.63 -29.62 21.30
C LYS A 532 5.65 -30.70 20.21
N ASN A 533 5.35 -30.33 18.96
CA ASN A 533 5.51 -31.20 17.80
C ASN A 533 5.90 -30.36 16.56
N PRO A 534 7.18 -30.33 16.14
CA PRO A 534 7.61 -29.54 14.98
C PRO A 534 7.17 -30.17 13.65
N VAL A 535 7.00 -31.50 13.59
CA VAL A 535 6.67 -32.22 12.35
C VAL A 535 5.24 -31.93 11.90
N ASP A 536 4.27 -32.02 12.81
CA ASP A 536 2.87 -31.65 12.53
C ASP A 536 2.74 -30.20 12.05
N MET A 537 3.55 -29.31 12.64
CA MET A 537 3.53 -27.88 12.33
C MET A 537 4.20 -27.53 10.99
N ALA A 538 4.96 -28.46 10.38
CA ALA A 538 5.40 -28.30 8.98
C ALA A 538 4.22 -28.22 8.02
N GLY A 539 3.16 -29.00 8.25
CA GLY A 539 1.91 -28.91 7.47
C GLY A 539 1.19 -27.57 7.59
N VAL A 540 1.43 -26.81 8.67
CA VAL A 540 0.87 -25.46 8.88
C VAL A 540 1.75 -24.39 8.23
N LEU A 541 3.07 -24.48 8.37
CA LEU A 541 4.03 -23.55 7.76
C LEU A 541 4.07 -23.65 6.23
N GLY A 542 3.70 -24.80 5.66
CA GLY A 542 3.65 -25.05 4.22
C GLY A 542 2.33 -24.65 3.54
N GLN A 543 1.40 -23.98 4.23
CA GLN A 543 0.20 -23.44 3.61
C GLN A 543 0.56 -22.18 2.79
N PRO A 544 0.05 -22.00 1.55
CA PRO A 544 0.40 -20.85 0.71
C PRO A 544 0.10 -19.48 1.34
N SER A 545 -0.90 -19.40 2.21
CA SER A 545 -1.27 -18.18 2.94
C SER A 545 -0.53 -18.01 4.27
N PHE A 546 0.38 -18.90 4.67
CA PHE A 546 1.16 -18.73 5.90
C PHE A 546 2.30 -17.70 5.70
N PRO A 547 2.33 -16.57 6.44
CA PRO A 547 3.30 -15.50 6.23
C PRO A 547 4.68 -15.85 6.84
N LEU A 548 5.40 -16.75 6.17
CA LEU A 548 6.65 -17.39 6.63
C LEU A 548 7.77 -16.39 6.96
N GLU A 549 7.97 -15.32 6.16
CA GLU A 549 8.97 -14.28 6.47
C GLU A 549 8.70 -13.64 7.85
N GLY A 550 7.42 -13.36 8.14
CA GLY A 550 6.98 -12.80 9.41
C GLY A 550 7.21 -13.75 10.58
N PHE A 551 6.91 -15.05 10.39
CA PHE A 551 7.16 -16.06 11.41
C PHE A 551 8.64 -16.21 11.74
N ILE A 552 9.53 -16.33 10.75
CA ILE A 552 10.98 -16.43 10.96
C ILE A 552 11.52 -15.20 11.70
N LYS A 553 11.05 -13.99 11.36
CA LYS A 553 11.47 -12.74 12.01
C LYS A 553 11.00 -12.60 13.46
N ARG A 554 9.84 -13.16 13.80
CA ARG A 554 9.23 -13.01 15.14
C ARG A 554 9.56 -14.18 16.08
N HIS A 555 9.65 -15.40 15.56
CA HIS A 555 9.92 -16.63 16.32
C HIS A 555 10.99 -17.51 15.65
N PRO A 556 12.23 -17.00 15.44
CA PRO A 556 13.26 -17.68 14.65
C PRO A 556 13.56 -19.10 15.15
N ALA A 557 13.69 -19.29 16.47
CA ALA A 557 13.98 -20.60 17.07
C ALA A 557 12.84 -21.63 16.93
N ALA A 558 11.60 -21.20 16.64
CA ALA A 558 10.51 -22.10 16.30
C ALA A 558 10.55 -22.43 14.80
N ALA A 559 10.71 -21.42 13.94
CA ALA A 559 10.84 -21.63 12.50
C ALA A 559 11.97 -22.61 12.16
N THR A 560 13.16 -22.43 12.74
CA THR A 560 14.31 -23.30 12.48
C THR A 560 14.13 -24.71 13.07
N ALA A 561 13.35 -24.86 14.15
CA ALA A 561 12.99 -26.18 14.70
C ALA A 561 12.05 -26.98 13.78
N VAL A 562 11.12 -26.33 13.07
CA VAL A 562 10.31 -26.99 12.03
C VAL A 562 11.18 -27.32 10.81
N LEU A 563 11.91 -26.33 10.29
CA LEU A 563 12.67 -26.46 9.04
C LEU A 563 13.87 -27.43 9.14
N ARG A 564 14.45 -27.62 10.34
CA ARG A 564 15.43 -28.69 10.61
C ARG A 564 14.80 -30.07 10.82
N SER A 565 13.48 -30.18 11.03
CA SER A 565 12.82 -31.48 11.25
C SER A 565 12.57 -32.26 9.96
N ASP A 566 12.40 -31.56 8.84
CA ASP A 566 12.34 -32.10 7.49
C ASP A 566 12.88 -31.08 6.49
N LEU A 567 14.10 -31.33 5.98
CA LEU A 567 14.79 -30.47 5.02
C LEU A 567 14.12 -30.50 3.62
N GLU A 568 13.51 -31.61 3.21
CA GLU A 568 12.82 -31.72 1.92
C GLU A 568 11.58 -30.84 1.92
N THR A 569 10.80 -30.91 3.00
CA THR A 569 9.64 -30.03 3.21
C THR A 569 10.06 -28.56 3.37
N ALA A 570 11.17 -28.27 4.07
CA ALA A 570 11.71 -26.91 4.19
C ALA A 570 12.11 -26.30 2.84
N LEU A 571 12.73 -27.09 1.96
CA LEU A 571 13.09 -26.65 0.60
C LEU A 571 11.83 -26.43 -0.26
N SER A 572 10.81 -27.28 -0.12
CA SER A 572 9.50 -27.07 -0.75
C SER A 572 8.83 -25.77 -0.29
N MET A 573 8.87 -25.45 1.01
CA MET A 573 8.33 -24.19 1.57
C MET A 573 9.05 -22.96 1.01
N VAL A 574 10.39 -23.01 0.91
CA VAL A 574 11.17 -21.90 0.33
C VAL A 574 10.83 -21.73 -1.15
N TRP A 575 10.78 -22.82 -1.92
CA TRP A 575 10.44 -22.76 -3.35
C TRP A 575 9.03 -22.25 -3.63
N GLN A 576 8.07 -22.60 -2.78
CA GLN A 576 6.66 -22.20 -2.89
C GLN A 576 6.34 -20.84 -2.24
N SER A 577 7.35 -20.15 -1.68
CA SER A 577 7.15 -18.84 -1.04
C SER A 577 6.78 -17.74 -2.03
N ASP A 578 5.96 -16.77 -1.59
CA ASP A 578 5.39 -15.77 -2.48
C ASP A 578 6.45 -14.86 -3.11
N ALA A 579 6.61 -14.96 -4.43
CA ALA A 579 7.65 -14.27 -5.18
C ALA A 579 7.61 -12.72 -5.12
N VAL A 580 6.51 -12.12 -4.64
CA VAL A 580 6.34 -10.65 -4.55
C VAL A 580 6.48 -10.18 -3.11
N VAL A 581 5.81 -10.85 -2.17
CA VAL A 581 5.75 -10.46 -0.76
C VAL A 581 6.94 -10.99 0.02
N SER A 582 7.41 -12.21 -0.28
CA SER A 582 8.46 -12.90 0.48
C SER A 582 9.22 -13.92 -0.38
N PRO A 583 9.92 -13.49 -1.47
CA PRO A 583 10.54 -14.39 -2.44
C PRO A 583 11.56 -15.39 -1.84
N PRO A 584 11.86 -16.51 -2.52
CA PRO A 584 12.66 -17.60 -1.97
C PRO A 584 14.02 -17.18 -1.39
N ALA A 585 14.80 -16.36 -2.10
CA ALA A 585 16.10 -15.84 -1.62
C ALA A 585 15.95 -14.97 -0.36
N ARG A 586 14.82 -14.26 -0.22
CA ARG A 586 14.47 -13.47 0.96
C ARG A 586 14.13 -14.35 2.17
N ILE A 587 13.49 -15.50 1.96
CA ILE A 587 13.28 -16.50 3.02
C ILE A 587 14.63 -17.06 3.48
N ILE A 588 15.51 -17.47 2.55
CA ILE A 588 16.86 -17.93 2.89
C ILE A 588 17.62 -16.85 3.67
N TYR A 589 17.57 -15.57 3.25
CA TYR A 589 18.16 -14.45 4.00
C TYR A 589 17.59 -14.27 5.42
N ARG A 590 16.29 -14.53 5.66
CA ARG A 590 15.76 -14.57 7.04
C ARG A 590 16.30 -15.75 7.84
N LEU A 591 16.52 -16.89 7.19
CA LEU A 591 17.12 -18.07 7.83
C LEU A 591 18.60 -17.86 8.13
N MET A 592 19.37 -17.14 7.30
CA MET A 592 20.77 -16.77 7.61
C MET A 592 20.87 -16.07 8.98
N HIS A 593 20.01 -15.09 9.24
CA HIS A 593 20.03 -14.34 10.50
C HIS A 593 19.51 -15.13 11.71
N ALA A 594 18.59 -16.06 11.48
CA ALA A 594 18.08 -16.98 12.49
C ALA A 594 19.11 -18.06 12.87
N ASP A 595 19.67 -18.73 11.85
CA ASP A 595 20.41 -19.99 11.95
C ASP A 595 21.26 -20.25 10.66
N PRO A 596 22.53 -19.80 10.64
CA PRO A 596 23.43 -19.99 9.50
C PRO A 596 23.73 -21.45 9.14
N ASP A 597 23.69 -22.37 10.11
CA ASP A 597 23.96 -23.79 9.82
C ASP A 597 22.85 -24.34 8.90
N LEU A 598 21.59 -24.09 9.26
CA LEU A 598 20.42 -24.45 8.46
C LEU A 598 20.43 -23.73 7.10
N ALA A 599 20.72 -22.43 7.09
CA ALA A 599 20.73 -21.66 5.83
C ALA A 599 21.81 -22.18 4.85
N SER A 600 22.97 -22.61 5.35
CA SER A 600 24.00 -23.24 4.52
C SER A 600 23.67 -24.69 4.15
N ASP A 601 22.99 -25.46 5.00
CA ASP A 601 22.44 -26.78 4.62
C ASP A 601 21.41 -26.67 3.48
N MET A 602 20.53 -25.66 3.55
CA MET A 602 19.53 -25.41 2.51
C MET A 602 20.16 -24.91 1.20
N ILE A 603 21.16 -24.03 1.26
CA ILE A 603 21.89 -23.58 0.06
C ILE A 603 22.62 -24.75 -0.62
N VAL A 604 23.23 -25.65 0.14
CA VAL A 604 23.84 -26.88 -0.40
C VAL A 604 22.80 -27.75 -1.09
N ALA A 605 21.67 -28.03 -0.42
CA ALA A 605 20.62 -28.87 -0.96
C ALA A 605 19.86 -28.24 -2.15
N LEU A 606 19.97 -26.93 -2.38
CA LEU A 606 19.51 -26.26 -3.60
C LEU A 606 20.49 -26.44 -4.76
N ASP A 607 21.80 -26.31 -4.52
CA ASP A 607 22.82 -26.56 -5.54
C ASP A 607 22.81 -28.02 -6.01
N GLU A 608 22.61 -28.97 -5.09
CA GLU A 608 22.41 -30.41 -5.38
C GLU A 608 21.13 -30.71 -6.20
N ARG A 609 20.19 -29.77 -6.28
CA ARG A 609 18.98 -29.83 -7.12
C ARG A 609 19.12 -29.11 -8.46
N GLU A 610 20.32 -28.61 -8.77
CA GLU A 610 20.63 -27.74 -9.92
C GLU A 610 19.98 -26.34 -9.85
N GLU A 611 19.41 -25.93 -8.70
CA GLU A 611 18.75 -24.62 -8.47
C GLU A 611 19.75 -23.46 -8.28
N THR A 612 20.77 -23.43 -9.14
CA THR A 612 21.91 -22.50 -9.12
C THR A 612 21.47 -21.03 -9.05
N GLY A 613 20.42 -20.65 -9.79
CA GLY A 613 19.91 -19.27 -9.79
C GLY A 613 19.49 -18.78 -8.40
N LEU A 614 18.81 -19.63 -7.63
CA LEU A 614 18.37 -19.31 -6.27
C LEU A 614 19.54 -19.35 -5.27
N VAL A 615 20.52 -20.24 -5.46
CA VAL A 615 21.78 -20.22 -4.68
C VAL A 615 22.48 -18.87 -4.84
N VAL A 616 22.65 -18.41 -6.09
CA VAL A 616 23.32 -17.15 -6.42
C VAL A 616 22.53 -15.93 -5.91
N GLU A 617 21.20 -15.92 -6.06
CA GLU A 617 20.34 -14.86 -5.52
C GLU A 617 20.40 -14.80 -3.99
N SER A 618 20.39 -15.96 -3.32
CA SER A 618 20.50 -16.04 -1.85
C SER A 618 21.82 -15.46 -1.34
N LEU A 619 22.94 -15.72 -2.04
CA LEU A 619 24.24 -15.15 -1.69
C LEU A 619 24.30 -13.63 -1.96
N ALA A 620 23.66 -13.14 -3.03
CA ALA A 620 23.53 -11.71 -3.28
C ALA A 620 22.63 -10.98 -2.25
N TYR A 621 21.74 -11.69 -1.56
CA TYR A 621 20.65 -11.08 -0.79
C TYR A 621 21.10 -10.28 0.45
N PHE A 622 22.28 -10.56 1.01
CA PHE A 622 22.85 -9.82 2.15
C PHE A 622 23.78 -8.66 1.73
N ALA A 623 23.90 -8.33 0.43
CA ALA A 623 24.93 -7.41 -0.09
C ALA A 623 25.05 -6.02 0.58
N TYR A 624 23.98 -5.50 1.18
CA TYR A 624 23.95 -4.18 1.82
C TYR A 624 24.03 -4.24 3.36
N ASP A 625 24.22 -5.41 3.98
CA ASP A 625 24.07 -5.54 5.44
C ASP A 625 25.20 -4.85 6.23
N GLU A 626 26.39 -4.63 5.65
CA GLU A 626 27.43 -3.76 6.23
C GLU A 626 27.04 -2.27 6.23
N GLU A 627 26.18 -1.82 5.32
CA GLU A 627 25.60 -0.48 5.37
C GLU A 627 24.37 -0.41 6.29
N ARG A 628 23.49 -1.41 6.21
CA ARG A 628 22.20 -1.39 6.92
C ARG A 628 22.32 -1.65 8.40
N SER A 629 23.27 -2.48 8.85
CA SER A 629 23.58 -2.69 10.27
C SER A 629 23.95 -1.40 11.02
N LYS A 630 24.46 -0.38 10.33
CA LYS A 630 24.78 0.94 10.89
C LYS A 630 23.54 1.78 11.24
N VAL A 631 22.36 1.44 10.71
CA VAL A 631 21.13 2.27 10.81
C VAL A 631 19.85 1.49 11.16
N VAL A 632 19.85 0.16 11.06
CA VAL A 632 18.76 -0.74 11.45
C VAL A 632 19.20 -1.55 12.68
N PRO A 633 18.75 -1.22 13.90
CA PRO A 633 19.23 -1.86 15.13
C PRO A 633 19.03 -3.39 15.19
N GLY A 634 18.04 -3.91 14.46
CA GLY A 634 17.78 -5.36 14.36
C GLY A 634 18.80 -6.15 13.53
N LEU A 635 19.76 -5.48 12.88
CA LEU A 635 20.82 -6.09 12.06
C LEU A 635 22.21 -5.98 12.70
N ILE A 636 22.31 -5.62 13.98
CA ILE A 636 23.60 -5.41 14.66
C ILE A 636 24.52 -6.66 14.64
N ASN A 637 23.95 -7.86 14.54
CA ASN A 637 24.69 -9.13 14.44
C ASN A 637 24.70 -9.72 13.00
N SER A 638 24.27 -8.99 11.96
CA SER A 638 24.14 -9.55 10.60
C SER A 638 25.49 -10.09 10.10
N LEU A 639 26.55 -9.29 10.19
CA LEU A 639 27.89 -9.64 9.71
C LEU A 639 28.49 -10.88 10.41
N GLU A 640 28.08 -11.17 11.65
CA GLU A 640 28.48 -12.40 12.36
C GLU A 640 27.77 -13.64 11.79
N ARG A 641 26.51 -13.47 11.36
CA ARG A 641 25.70 -14.51 10.70
C ARG A 641 26.17 -14.75 9.26
N ASP A 642 26.39 -13.67 8.51
CA ASP A 642 26.90 -13.68 7.14
C ASP A 642 28.31 -14.34 7.11
N GLY A 643 29.18 -13.99 8.07
CA GLY A 643 30.52 -14.58 8.19
C GLY A 643 30.47 -16.08 8.49
N LYS A 644 29.61 -16.50 9.43
CA LYS A 644 29.38 -17.91 9.76
C LYS A 644 28.84 -18.71 8.57
N LEU A 645 27.90 -18.16 7.80
CA LEU A 645 27.37 -18.78 6.59
C LEU A 645 28.49 -19.06 5.58
N LEU A 646 29.36 -18.07 5.31
CA LEU A 646 30.50 -18.22 4.40
C LEU A 646 31.50 -19.28 4.89
N GLN A 647 31.77 -19.32 6.20
CA GLN A 647 32.57 -20.38 6.83
C GLN A 647 31.96 -21.77 6.64
N ASP A 648 30.64 -21.91 6.78
CA ASP A 648 29.97 -23.21 6.60
C ASP A 648 30.00 -23.66 5.13
N LEU A 649 29.73 -22.74 4.20
CA LEU A 649 29.73 -23.04 2.77
C LEU A 649 31.11 -23.47 2.26
N VAL A 650 32.19 -22.77 2.63
CA VAL A 650 33.56 -23.20 2.28
C VAL A 650 33.94 -24.52 2.94
N THR A 651 33.41 -24.82 4.13
CA THR A 651 33.64 -26.11 4.82
C THR A 651 32.87 -27.26 4.17
N LYS A 652 31.66 -27.01 3.66
CA LYS A 652 30.75 -28.02 3.07
C LYS A 652 31.06 -28.32 1.60
N GLN A 653 31.33 -27.29 0.78
CA GLN A 653 31.53 -27.41 -0.67
C GLN A 653 32.94 -27.06 -1.17
N GLY A 654 33.78 -26.47 -0.31
CA GLY A 654 35.15 -26.06 -0.66
C GLY A 654 35.27 -24.67 -1.27
N PRO A 655 36.51 -24.15 -1.39
CA PRO A 655 36.77 -22.77 -1.81
C PRO A 655 36.49 -22.49 -3.28
N ASP A 656 36.68 -23.47 -4.16
CA ASP A 656 36.47 -23.27 -5.61
C ASP A 656 34.98 -23.15 -5.96
N TRP A 657 34.11 -23.99 -5.36
CA TRP A 657 32.65 -23.86 -5.49
C TRP A 657 32.15 -22.49 -5.00
N LEU A 658 32.62 -22.05 -3.83
CA LEU A 658 32.21 -20.76 -3.27
C LEU A 658 32.75 -19.59 -4.11
N MET A 659 33.94 -19.71 -4.68
CA MET A 659 34.50 -18.71 -5.61
C MET A 659 33.61 -18.54 -6.84
N ASP A 660 33.19 -19.64 -7.46
CA ASP A 660 32.35 -19.61 -8.67
C ASP A 660 30.97 -19.00 -8.35
N ARG A 661 30.30 -19.47 -7.28
CA ARG A 661 28.97 -18.95 -6.86
C ARG A 661 29.00 -17.49 -6.41
N LEU A 662 30.05 -17.04 -5.73
CA LEU A 662 30.23 -15.61 -5.42
C LEU A 662 30.55 -14.80 -6.70
N GLY A 663 31.28 -15.38 -7.65
CA GLY A 663 31.59 -14.78 -8.95
C GLY A 663 30.33 -14.54 -9.79
N GLU A 664 29.41 -15.51 -9.81
CA GLU A 664 28.08 -15.38 -10.40
C GLU A 664 27.23 -14.33 -9.66
N ALA A 665 27.29 -14.29 -8.32
CA ALA A 665 26.55 -13.30 -7.52
C ALA A 665 27.01 -11.85 -7.77
N PHE A 666 28.30 -11.62 -8.09
CA PHE A 666 28.78 -10.31 -8.55
C PHE A 666 28.20 -9.89 -9.91
N LEU A 667 27.69 -10.81 -10.71
CA LEU A 667 27.11 -10.55 -12.04
C LEU A 667 25.58 -10.45 -12.05
N LEU A 668 24.89 -11.03 -11.05
CA LEU A 668 23.44 -11.21 -10.97
C LEU A 668 22.58 -9.98 -11.35
N HIS A 669 23.03 -8.77 -11.02
CA HIS A 669 22.27 -7.53 -11.25
C HIS A 669 22.76 -6.70 -12.47
N GLY A 670 23.66 -7.24 -13.29
CA GLY A 670 24.00 -6.67 -14.62
C GLY A 670 24.51 -5.23 -14.59
N ASP A 671 24.17 -4.47 -15.64
CA ASP A 671 24.35 -3.01 -15.70
C ASP A 671 23.02 -2.25 -15.40
N ASP A 672 21.86 -2.93 -15.34
CA ASP A 672 20.52 -2.37 -15.03
C ASP A 672 20.20 -2.27 -13.52
N GLY A 673 20.98 -2.94 -12.67
CA GLY A 673 20.81 -2.94 -11.22
C GLY A 673 21.39 -1.71 -10.52
N PRO A 674 21.46 -1.74 -9.17
CA PRO A 674 22.11 -0.68 -8.41
C PRO A 674 23.60 -0.58 -8.77
N GLN A 675 24.05 0.59 -9.23
CA GLN A 675 25.42 0.80 -9.72
C GLN A 675 26.50 0.58 -8.65
N ASP A 676 26.16 0.66 -7.36
CA ASP A 676 27.09 0.40 -6.26
C ASP A 676 27.07 -1.06 -5.77
N PHE A 677 26.16 -1.91 -6.26
CA PHE A 677 25.94 -3.27 -5.75
C PHE A 677 27.24 -4.09 -5.60
N ARG A 678 28.10 -4.13 -6.63
CA ARG A 678 29.38 -4.88 -6.57
C ARG A 678 30.31 -4.33 -5.49
N ALA A 679 30.33 -3.02 -5.28
CA ALA A 679 31.16 -2.40 -4.24
C ALA A 679 30.59 -2.69 -2.84
N ARG A 680 29.26 -2.62 -2.66
CA ARG A 680 28.60 -2.94 -1.38
C ARG A 680 28.73 -4.41 -1.03
N TYR A 681 28.47 -5.31 -1.98
CA TYR A 681 28.60 -6.74 -1.78
C TYR A 681 30.03 -7.13 -1.40
N ARG A 682 31.06 -6.61 -2.09
CA ARG A 682 32.46 -6.83 -1.70
C ARG A 682 32.79 -6.26 -0.32
N SER A 683 32.24 -5.10 0.04
CA SER A 683 32.41 -4.50 1.37
C SER A 683 31.79 -5.38 2.46
N THR A 684 30.56 -5.84 2.26
CA THR A 684 29.85 -6.72 3.20
C THR A 684 30.52 -8.09 3.32
N LEU A 685 30.93 -8.73 2.22
CA LEU A 685 31.69 -9.99 2.24
C LEU A 685 32.98 -9.86 3.06
N ASN A 686 33.76 -8.79 2.85
CA ASN A 686 34.98 -8.53 3.61
C ASN A 686 34.70 -8.31 5.11
N ALA A 687 33.66 -7.54 5.45
CA ALA A 687 33.31 -7.23 6.83
C ALA A 687 32.71 -8.44 7.58
N ALA A 688 31.94 -9.27 6.88
CA ALA A 688 31.44 -10.55 7.38
C ALA A 688 32.59 -11.51 7.70
N VAL A 689 33.55 -11.67 6.78
CA VAL A 689 34.75 -12.50 6.99
C VAL A 689 35.62 -11.96 8.13
N ALA A 690 35.69 -10.64 8.34
CA ALA A 690 36.42 -10.03 9.44
C ALA A 690 35.87 -10.40 10.84
N THR A 691 34.62 -10.85 10.97
CA THR A 691 34.05 -11.32 12.26
C THR A 691 34.59 -12.70 12.68
N LEU A 692 35.07 -13.51 11.74
CA LEU A 692 35.48 -14.89 11.98
C LEU A 692 36.70 -15.00 12.90
N GLY A 693 36.59 -15.81 13.95
CA GLY A 693 37.65 -16.03 14.94
C GLY A 693 38.85 -16.84 14.44
N ASP A 694 38.66 -17.68 13.41
CA ASP A 694 39.74 -18.50 12.84
C ASP A 694 40.50 -17.75 11.73
N ALA A 695 41.79 -17.50 11.96
CA ALA A 695 42.64 -16.74 11.04
C ALA A 695 43.05 -17.52 9.78
N SER A 696 42.94 -18.85 9.76
CA SER A 696 43.16 -19.67 8.57
C SER A 696 41.94 -19.62 7.65
N VAL A 697 40.75 -19.88 8.20
CA VAL A 697 39.48 -19.79 7.46
C VAL A 697 39.25 -18.38 6.94
N ARG A 698 39.55 -17.36 7.75
CA ARG A 698 39.46 -15.96 7.31
C ARG A 698 40.32 -15.70 6.07
N LYS A 699 41.59 -16.12 6.09
CA LYS A 699 42.53 -15.92 4.99
C LYS A 699 42.14 -16.69 3.72
N GLU A 700 41.54 -17.87 3.89
CA GLU A 700 41.01 -18.65 2.77
C GLU A 700 39.82 -17.93 2.12
N LEU A 701 38.86 -17.46 2.91
CA LEU A 701 37.71 -16.69 2.42
C LEU A 701 38.10 -15.33 1.83
N GLU A 702 39.06 -14.61 2.41
CA GLU A 702 39.66 -13.40 1.83
C GLU A 702 40.18 -13.67 0.39
N GLY A 703 40.88 -14.78 0.19
CA GLY A 703 41.39 -15.20 -1.13
C GLY A 703 40.31 -15.69 -2.10
N VAL A 704 39.23 -16.30 -1.59
CA VAL A 704 38.05 -16.67 -2.39
C VAL A 704 37.32 -15.41 -2.90
N ILE A 705 37.08 -14.44 -2.02
CA ILE A 705 36.42 -13.16 -2.37
C ILE A 705 37.26 -12.33 -3.34
N GLU A 706 38.60 -12.28 -3.15
CA GLU A 706 39.49 -11.58 -4.07
C GLU A 706 39.42 -12.14 -5.50
N LYS A 707 39.45 -13.48 -5.64
CA LYS A 707 39.30 -14.15 -6.95
C LYS A 707 37.91 -13.95 -7.55
N ALA A 708 36.84 -14.14 -6.78
CA ALA A 708 35.46 -14.00 -7.24
C ALA A 708 35.15 -12.59 -7.77
N ALA A 709 35.73 -11.55 -7.14
CA ALA A 709 35.66 -10.18 -7.63
C ALA A 709 36.58 -9.96 -8.85
N GLY A 710 37.82 -10.44 -8.82
CA GLY A 710 38.86 -10.16 -9.82
C GLY A 710 38.74 -10.93 -11.15
N ALA A 711 38.14 -12.12 -11.15
CA ALA A 711 37.88 -12.90 -12.37
C ALA A 711 37.06 -12.08 -13.40
N ASN A 712 36.15 -11.25 -12.90
CA ASN A 712 35.25 -10.42 -13.68
C ASN A 712 35.86 -9.08 -14.16
N GLU A 713 37.07 -8.71 -13.72
CA GLU A 713 37.84 -7.60 -14.32
C GLU A 713 38.62 -8.03 -15.57
N SER A 714 38.83 -9.34 -15.77
CA SER A 714 39.63 -9.90 -16.86
C SER A 714 38.84 -10.20 -18.15
N GLY A 715 37.55 -9.87 -18.18
CA GLY A 715 36.59 -10.24 -19.24
C GLY A 715 35.81 -9.08 -19.87
N ARG A 716 36.29 -7.84 -19.74
CA ARG A 716 35.76 -6.63 -20.42
C ARG A 716 36.76 -6.08 -21.44
#